data_AF-A0AAN7GQ07-F1
#
_entry.id   AF-A0AAN7GQ07-F1
#
_cell.length_a   1.000
_cell.length_b   1.000
_cell.length_c   1.000
_cell.angle_alpha   90.00
_cell.angle_beta   90.00
_cell.angle_gamma   90.00
#
_symmetry.space_group_name_H-M   'P 1'
#
loop_
_entity.id
_entity.type
_entity.pdbx_description
1 polymer ?
#
loop_
_entity_poly.entity_id
_entity_poly.type
_entity_poly.pdbx_seq_one_letter_code
_entity_poly.pdbx_strand_id
1 'polypeptide(L)'
;MSTVITEPLLHHDLRGIRRSRLKSSIFRPASMSFSRQFRCHGRIFYSFKPPRKPFIVRASSFGSAAIVETFDFTDVFFRETFPLRWTETVEGRIFVRLDKEKNDQNWQLTVGCGLPGKWILHWGVSYIDDVGSEWDQPPADMRPPGSVPIKDYAIETPLEKAPCTTEGDGLYEVKISVKPDSTIAAINFVLKDEETGAWYQHKGRDFKVALVDRPHDDNNIIGGQKGFGIWPGALGQLSNILLKGEASHSKEEGTDGASSNKKQEDSCLGGFYEELPLVKQIPVHNSVCVSVRKCPTTAKNILYLETDLPGDVIVHWGVCRDDAKNWEIPVAPHPPGTTIFKRKALRTLLKQKEGAKGCSGLFTLDKDILGFLFVLRIKENTWLNSMGNDFFVPLSNSSNLVQSIKDQSETTHISEKTDGENEEVSDSVYTDGIINEIRNLVSDISSEKNRNTKTKEAQESILQEIEKLAAEAYSIFRSSMQTFLEEAVSESKAVDSPSKVSSGTGSGYEILCQGFNWESNKSGRWYKELKEKAEEVSSLGFSIIWLPPPTESVSPEGYMPKDLYNLNSRYGTIEELKDLVKKFHEVNVKVLGDVVLNHRCAQYKNQNGVWNIFGGRLNWDDRAIVADDPHFQGRGNKSSGDNFHAAPNIDHSQDFVRKDLKEWLCWLRKEIGYDGWRLDFVRGFWGGYVKDYLEASEPYFAVGEFWDSLSYSYSVMDHNQDAHRQRIIDWINATNGTAGAFDVTTKGILHSAIERCEYWRLSDEKGKPPGVVGWWPSRAVTFIENHDTGSTQGHWRFPGGKEMQGYAYILTHPGTPAVFYDHVFSHYQSEIASLISLRNRNKIHCRSTVKITKAEKDVYAAIMDDKVAMKIGPGYYEPQSGSQRWSLALEGSNYKVWEAT
;
A
#
# COMPACT_ATOMS: atom_id res chain seq x y z
N MET A 1 9.70 -62.42 34.38
CA MET A 1 10.25 -63.61 33.71
C MET A 1 10.21 -63.29 32.21
N SER A 2 11.36 -63.12 31.55
CA SER A 2 12.14 -64.20 30.90
C SER A 2 11.70 -64.32 29.41
N THR A 3 12.46 -63.79 28.43
CA THR A 3 13.59 -64.45 27.70
C THR A 3 13.13 -65.65 26.83
N VAL A 4 13.56 -65.87 25.57
CA VAL A 4 14.71 -65.30 24.81
C VAL A 4 14.60 -65.56 23.27
N ILE A 5 15.40 -64.80 22.49
CA ILE A 5 15.98 -64.98 21.12
C ILE A 5 15.70 -66.29 20.33
N THR A 6 15.46 -66.21 18.99
CA THR A 6 16.26 -66.89 17.90
C THR A 6 15.79 -66.59 16.46
N GLU A 7 16.71 -66.18 15.57
CA GLU A 7 16.76 -66.64 14.15
C GLU A 7 17.54 -67.98 14.07
N PRO A 8 17.50 -68.79 12.98
CA PRO A 8 18.47 -68.59 11.87
C PRO A 8 18.16 -69.18 10.44
N LEU A 9 18.73 -68.53 9.41
CA LEU A 9 19.49 -69.05 8.24
C LEU A 9 18.96 -70.10 7.19
N LEU A 10 19.16 -69.75 5.90
CA LEU A 10 19.61 -70.56 4.72
C LEU A 10 18.66 -71.65 4.13
N HIS A 11 18.72 -72.10 2.86
CA HIS A 11 19.82 -72.26 1.86
C HIS A 11 19.32 -72.47 0.39
N HIS A 12 20.13 -72.13 -0.65
CA HIS A 12 20.20 -72.77 -2.01
C HIS A 12 18.94 -72.75 -2.95
N ASP A 13 18.91 -72.99 -4.29
CA ASP A 13 19.84 -73.06 -5.46
C ASP A 13 18.99 -73.16 -6.79
N LEU A 14 19.42 -73.09 -8.07
CA LEU A 14 20.61 -72.63 -8.83
C LEU A 14 20.24 -72.50 -10.36
N ARG A 15 21.13 -71.90 -11.18
CA ARG A 15 21.20 -71.93 -12.69
C ARG A 15 20.15 -71.09 -13.46
N GLY A 16 20.38 -70.66 -14.71
CA GLY A 16 21.45 -71.02 -15.68
C GLY A 16 21.91 -69.89 -16.64
N ILE A 17 22.66 -70.22 -17.70
CA ILE A 17 23.62 -69.32 -18.40
C ILE A 17 23.52 -69.34 -19.95
N ARG A 18 23.60 -68.17 -20.60
CA ARG A 18 24.27 -67.84 -21.91
C ARG A 18 24.18 -66.30 -22.14
N ARG A 19 25.19 -65.51 -22.56
CA ARG A 19 26.13 -65.52 -23.72
C ARG A 19 25.40 -65.28 -25.08
N SER A 20 25.83 -64.39 -25.99
CA SER A 20 27.08 -63.57 -26.07
C SER A 20 27.14 -62.48 -27.18
N ARG A 21 27.93 -61.42 -26.93
CA ARG A 21 28.89 -60.66 -27.82
C ARG A 21 28.52 -60.22 -29.27
N LEU A 22 28.74 -58.92 -29.56
CA LEU A 22 29.54 -58.28 -30.64
C LEU A 22 29.42 -56.73 -30.45
N LYS A 23 30.38 -55.78 -30.59
CA LYS A 23 31.61 -55.53 -31.41
C LYS A 23 31.34 -55.32 -32.92
N SER A 24 31.96 -54.39 -33.69
CA SER A 24 32.91 -53.26 -33.44
C SER A 24 33.34 -52.64 -34.81
N SER A 25 33.81 -51.40 -35.05
CA SER A 25 33.90 -50.07 -34.35
C SER A 25 34.69 -49.05 -35.25
N ILE A 26 35.00 -47.81 -34.78
CA ILE A 26 35.91 -46.78 -35.42
C ILE A 26 35.17 -45.97 -36.53
N PHE A 27 35.33 -44.65 -36.82
CA PHE A 27 36.51 -43.76 -37.01
C PHE A 27 36.37 -42.28 -36.56
N ARG A 28 37.53 -41.62 -36.39
CA ARG A 28 37.84 -40.15 -36.42
C ARG A 28 38.72 -39.89 -37.71
N PRO A 29 39.32 -38.71 -38.05
CA PRO A 29 39.49 -37.43 -37.32
C PRO A 29 39.35 -36.12 -38.17
N ALA A 30 39.54 -34.95 -37.52
CA ALA A 30 40.25 -33.74 -38.02
C ALA A 30 39.77 -32.99 -39.30
N SER A 31 40.25 -31.78 -39.65
CA SER A 31 40.56 -30.54 -38.90
C SER A 31 40.97 -29.44 -39.89
N MET A 32 40.59 -28.16 -39.70
CA MET A 32 41.49 -26.99 -39.82
C MET A 32 40.78 -25.64 -39.58
N SER A 33 41.59 -24.63 -39.26
CA SER A 33 41.22 -23.22 -39.08
C SER A 33 41.68 -22.36 -40.25
N PHE A 34 41.00 -21.25 -40.55
CA PHE A 34 41.68 -20.00 -40.92
C PHE A 34 40.80 -18.76 -40.63
N SER A 35 41.46 -17.62 -40.43
CA SER A 35 40.85 -16.37 -39.94
C SER A 35 41.07 -15.20 -40.90
N ARG A 36 40.12 -14.25 -41.00
CA ARG A 36 40.46 -12.84 -41.27
C ARG A 36 39.41 -11.81 -40.82
N GLN A 37 39.95 -10.78 -40.16
CA GLN A 37 39.49 -9.42 -39.83
C GLN A 37 38.27 -8.85 -40.60
N PHE A 38 37.46 -8.00 -39.93
CA PHE A 38 37.57 -6.52 -40.04
C PHE A 38 36.86 -5.78 -38.87
N ARG A 39 37.04 -4.44 -38.79
CA ARG A 39 36.51 -3.54 -37.73
C ARG A 39 35.46 -2.58 -38.29
N CYS A 40 34.48 -2.18 -37.45
CA CYS A 40 33.95 -0.81 -37.25
C CYS A 40 32.97 -0.87 -36.03
N HIS A 41 32.77 0.09 -35.11
CA HIS A 41 32.95 1.55 -35.02
C HIS A 41 32.02 2.40 -35.91
N GLY A 42 31.13 3.18 -35.27
CA GLY A 42 30.23 4.15 -35.90
C GLY A 42 29.14 4.65 -34.92
N ARG A 43 28.89 5.96 -34.88
CA ARG A 43 27.91 6.64 -34.01
C ARG A 43 27.42 7.92 -34.75
N ILE A 44 26.32 8.53 -34.29
CA ILE A 44 25.98 9.98 -34.42
C ILE A 44 25.20 10.48 -35.69
N PHE A 45 23.88 10.70 -35.49
CA PHE A 45 23.05 11.92 -35.73
C PHE A 45 22.61 12.52 -37.11
N TYR A 46 21.46 13.24 -37.03
CA TYR A 46 20.92 14.37 -37.84
C TYR A 46 20.42 14.10 -39.30
N SER A 47 19.45 14.83 -39.91
CA SER A 47 18.38 15.76 -39.43
C SER A 47 17.39 16.20 -40.57
N PHE A 48 16.35 17.00 -40.22
CA PHE A 48 15.47 17.88 -41.06
C PHE A 48 14.21 17.36 -41.83
N LYS A 49 13.35 18.35 -42.18
CA LYS A 49 11.97 18.39 -42.73
C LYS A 49 11.94 19.38 -43.94
N PRO A 50 10.80 19.74 -44.59
CA PRO A 50 9.60 19.03 -45.11
C PRO A 50 9.41 19.31 -46.65
N PRO A 51 8.22 19.14 -47.32
CA PRO A 51 7.19 20.22 -47.35
C PRO A 51 5.69 19.83 -47.63
N ARG A 52 4.79 20.82 -47.42
CA ARG A 52 3.48 21.23 -48.08
C ARG A 52 2.90 20.39 -49.26
N LYS A 53 1.60 20.37 -49.61
CA LYS A 53 0.33 21.11 -49.26
C LYS A 53 -0.91 20.32 -49.81
N PRO A 54 -2.18 20.55 -49.39
CA PRO A 54 -3.37 19.88 -49.95
C PRO A 54 -4.09 20.65 -51.08
N PHE A 55 -5.02 19.97 -51.78
CA PHE A 55 -5.92 20.50 -52.83
C PHE A 55 -7.38 20.63 -52.34
N ILE A 56 -8.20 21.42 -53.06
CA ILE A 56 -9.65 21.61 -52.84
C ILE A 56 -10.39 21.44 -54.18
N VAL A 57 -11.59 20.84 -54.16
CA VAL A 57 -12.56 20.85 -55.27
C VAL A 57 -13.94 21.24 -54.73
N ARG A 58 -14.74 21.97 -55.53
CA ARG A 58 -16.11 22.44 -55.21
C ARG A 58 -17.18 21.61 -55.93
N ALA A 59 -18.37 21.57 -55.34
CA ALA A 59 -19.66 21.37 -56.02
C ALA A 59 -20.68 22.40 -55.45
N SER A 60 -21.83 22.62 -56.11
CA SER A 60 -22.60 23.87 -55.93
C SER A 60 -24.13 23.77 -56.08
N SER A 61 -24.83 24.41 -55.14
CA SER A 61 -26.21 24.98 -55.20
C SER A 61 -27.38 24.02 -55.54
N PHE A 62 -28.67 24.34 -55.33
CA PHE A 62 -29.40 25.53 -54.82
C PHE A 62 -30.58 25.07 -53.93
N GLY A 63 -31.12 25.94 -53.04
CA GLY A 63 -32.56 25.90 -52.71
C GLY A 63 -32.98 26.11 -51.25
N SER A 64 -33.68 27.23 -50.99
CA SER A 64 -34.41 27.59 -49.77
C SER A 64 -33.59 27.78 -48.47
N ALA A 65 -34.10 28.63 -47.58
CA ALA A 65 -33.36 29.13 -46.42
C ALA A 65 -33.99 28.74 -45.08
N ALA A 66 -33.22 28.02 -44.27
CA ALA A 66 -33.18 28.22 -42.83
C ALA A 66 -31.84 28.89 -42.50
N ILE A 67 -31.81 29.83 -41.55
CA ILE A 67 -30.60 30.61 -41.25
C ILE A 67 -29.64 29.75 -40.41
N VAL A 68 -28.77 29.01 -41.10
CA VAL A 68 -27.55 28.45 -40.50
C VAL A 68 -26.51 29.56 -40.46
N GLU A 69 -26.15 30.02 -39.27
CA GLU A 69 -24.96 30.87 -39.10
C GLU A 69 -23.72 30.04 -39.46
N THR A 70 -23.20 30.24 -40.67
CA THR A 70 -21.89 29.71 -41.06
C THR A 70 -20.81 30.43 -40.25
N PHE A 71 -20.40 29.83 -39.13
CA PHE A 71 -19.38 30.42 -38.26
C PHE A 71 -18.04 30.52 -38.97
N ASP A 72 -17.66 31.74 -39.35
CA ASP A 72 -16.31 32.05 -39.77
C ASP A 72 -15.32 31.82 -38.62
N PHE A 73 -14.20 31.14 -38.92
CA PHE A 73 -13.28 30.61 -37.91
C PHE A 73 -12.25 31.64 -37.38
N THR A 74 -12.47 32.94 -37.61
CA THR A 74 -11.45 33.99 -37.43
C THR A 74 -11.33 34.58 -36.02
N ASP A 75 -12.36 34.47 -35.17
CA ASP A 75 -12.43 35.17 -33.86
C ASP A 75 -12.17 34.26 -32.63
N VAL A 76 -11.62 33.06 -32.83
CA VAL A 76 -11.26 32.13 -31.74
C VAL A 76 -9.86 32.48 -31.21
N PHE A 77 -9.78 32.93 -29.96
CA PHE A 77 -8.51 33.36 -29.34
C PHE A 77 -7.88 32.31 -28.41
N PHE A 78 -8.65 31.33 -27.95
CA PHE A 78 -8.15 30.15 -27.25
C PHE A 78 -8.77 28.89 -27.87
N ARG A 79 -7.96 27.85 -28.10
CA ARG A 79 -8.43 26.52 -28.44
C ARG A 79 -7.43 25.47 -27.96
N GLU A 80 -7.92 24.49 -27.21
CA GLU A 80 -7.12 23.37 -26.71
C GLU A 80 -7.92 22.07 -26.81
N THR A 81 -7.22 20.93 -26.89
CA THR A 81 -7.84 19.59 -26.91
C THR A 81 -7.13 18.72 -25.88
N PHE A 82 -7.82 18.42 -24.79
CA PHE A 82 -7.31 17.63 -23.69
C PHE A 82 -7.57 16.13 -23.94
N PRO A 83 -6.56 15.26 -23.84
CA PRO A 83 -6.76 13.81 -23.92
C PRO A 83 -7.39 13.28 -22.63
N LEU A 84 -8.40 12.44 -22.78
CA LEU A 84 -9.12 11.78 -21.69
C LEU A 84 -8.72 10.31 -21.65
N ARG A 85 -8.34 9.80 -20.47
CA ARG A 85 -8.06 8.38 -20.22
C ARG A 85 -8.92 7.91 -19.06
N TRP A 86 -9.60 6.78 -19.22
CA TRP A 86 -10.46 6.18 -18.19
C TRP A 86 -10.59 4.67 -18.42
N THR A 87 -11.11 3.92 -17.45
CA THR A 87 -11.39 2.50 -17.60
C THR A 87 -12.88 2.23 -17.75
N GLU A 88 -13.27 1.54 -18.83
CA GLU A 88 -14.58 0.92 -18.94
C GLU A 88 -14.55 -0.45 -18.24
N THR A 89 -15.66 -0.83 -17.62
CA THR A 89 -15.84 -2.11 -16.95
C THR A 89 -16.72 -3.01 -17.83
N VAL A 90 -16.25 -4.21 -18.15
CA VAL A 90 -16.93 -5.19 -19.00
C VAL A 90 -17.16 -6.47 -18.23
N GLU A 91 -18.42 -6.91 -18.20
CA GLU A 91 -18.84 -8.15 -17.57
C GLU A 91 -18.73 -9.32 -18.56
N GLY A 92 -18.40 -10.51 -18.04
CA GLY A 92 -18.31 -11.76 -18.79
C GLY A 92 -18.32 -12.96 -17.85
N ARG A 93 -17.84 -14.11 -18.32
CA ARG A 93 -17.88 -15.37 -17.56
C ARG A 93 -16.61 -16.21 -17.71
N ILE A 94 -16.28 -16.90 -16.64
CA ILE A 94 -15.41 -18.08 -16.60
C ILE A 94 -16.31 -19.30 -16.60
N PHE A 95 -15.91 -20.38 -17.28
CA PHE A 95 -16.55 -21.68 -17.17
C PHE A 95 -15.54 -22.76 -16.79
N VAL A 96 -15.99 -23.72 -16.00
CA VAL A 96 -15.22 -24.90 -15.60
C VAL A 96 -16.07 -26.13 -15.85
N ARG A 97 -15.53 -27.10 -16.59
CA ARG A 97 -16.23 -28.35 -16.96
C ARG A 97 -15.34 -29.56 -16.70
N LEU A 98 -15.86 -30.58 -16.04
CA LEU A 98 -15.18 -31.86 -15.85
C LEU A 98 -15.96 -32.96 -16.58
N ASP A 99 -15.45 -33.40 -17.73
CA ASP A 99 -16.03 -34.44 -18.57
C ASP A 99 -15.27 -35.77 -18.41
N LYS A 100 -15.93 -36.92 -18.64
CA LYS A 100 -15.23 -38.20 -18.79
C LYS A 100 -14.73 -38.37 -20.22
N GLU A 101 -13.45 -38.74 -20.43
CA GLU A 101 -12.91 -38.94 -21.77
C GLU A 101 -13.47 -40.21 -22.44
N LYS A 102 -13.60 -40.18 -23.77
CA LYS A 102 -14.22 -41.27 -24.57
C LYS A 102 -13.52 -42.63 -24.51
N ASN A 103 -12.34 -42.71 -23.87
CA ASN A 103 -11.59 -43.94 -23.64
C ASN A 103 -11.91 -44.57 -22.26
N ASP A 104 -12.91 -44.07 -21.54
CA ASP A 104 -13.45 -44.57 -20.25
C ASP A 104 -12.48 -44.60 -19.04
N GLN A 105 -11.19 -44.33 -19.23
CA GLN A 105 -10.15 -44.41 -18.19
C GLN A 105 -9.67 -43.05 -17.63
N ASN A 106 -9.98 -41.93 -18.28
CA ASN A 106 -9.52 -40.58 -17.89
C ASN A 106 -10.70 -39.60 -17.74
N TRP A 107 -10.45 -38.51 -17.03
CA TRP A 107 -11.28 -37.31 -16.99
C TRP A 107 -10.60 -36.15 -17.73
N GLN A 108 -11.36 -35.16 -18.17
CA GLN A 108 -10.87 -33.95 -18.83
C GLN A 108 -11.47 -32.71 -18.16
N LEU A 109 -10.63 -31.93 -17.49
CA LEU A 109 -10.97 -30.62 -16.98
C LEU A 109 -10.77 -29.59 -18.10
N THR A 110 -11.84 -28.90 -18.48
CA THR A 110 -11.80 -27.71 -19.34
C THR A 110 -11.99 -26.48 -18.45
N VAL A 111 -11.06 -25.53 -18.50
CA VAL A 111 -11.21 -24.19 -17.92
C VAL A 111 -11.21 -23.17 -19.06
N GLY A 112 -12.14 -22.21 -19.06
CA GLY A 112 -12.17 -21.19 -20.09
C GLY A 112 -12.82 -19.87 -19.69
N CYS A 113 -12.65 -18.88 -20.56
CA CYS A 113 -13.07 -17.50 -20.38
C CYS A 113 -13.76 -16.98 -21.64
N GLY A 114 -14.90 -16.30 -21.48
CA GLY A 114 -15.65 -15.67 -22.58
C GLY A 114 -15.28 -14.21 -22.86
N LEU A 115 -14.28 -13.64 -22.19
CA LEU A 115 -13.84 -12.26 -22.40
C LEU A 115 -12.65 -12.17 -23.37
N PRO A 116 -12.56 -11.12 -24.20
CA PRO A 116 -11.37 -10.88 -25.03
C PRO A 116 -10.14 -10.56 -24.15
N GLY A 117 -9.02 -11.20 -24.47
CA GLY A 117 -7.72 -10.96 -23.84
C GLY A 117 -6.71 -12.06 -24.16
N LYS A 118 -5.52 -11.98 -23.54
CA LYS A 118 -4.51 -13.05 -23.60
C LYS A 118 -4.46 -13.75 -22.25
N TRP A 119 -5.35 -14.72 -22.08
CA TRP A 119 -5.55 -15.43 -20.83
C TRP A 119 -4.49 -16.49 -20.57
N ILE A 120 -4.02 -16.55 -19.33
CA ILE A 120 -3.12 -17.56 -18.78
C ILE A 120 -3.80 -18.17 -17.54
N LEU A 121 -3.82 -19.50 -17.49
CA LEU A 121 -4.14 -20.26 -16.29
C LEU A 121 -2.86 -20.41 -15.45
N HIS A 122 -2.82 -19.84 -14.25
CA HIS A 122 -1.75 -20.08 -13.28
C HIS A 122 -2.28 -21.08 -12.25
N TRP A 123 -1.69 -22.27 -12.16
CA TRP A 123 -2.28 -23.38 -11.42
C TRP A 123 -1.27 -24.33 -10.77
N GLY A 124 -1.77 -25.10 -9.79
CA GLY A 124 -1.05 -26.13 -9.05
C GLY A 124 -2.01 -27.23 -8.57
N VAL A 125 -1.47 -28.20 -7.84
CA VAL A 125 -2.22 -29.33 -7.26
C VAL A 125 -1.99 -29.43 -5.75
N SER A 126 -2.89 -30.11 -5.04
CA SER A 126 -2.69 -30.52 -3.64
C SER A 126 -2.98 -32.01 -3.52
N TYR A 127 -2.19 -32.73 -2.72
CA TYR A 127 -2.31 -34.18 -2.57
C TYR A 127 -3.20 -34.59 -1.39
N ILE A 128 -3.56 -35.87 -1.33
CA ILE A 128 -4.55 -36.45 -0.41
C ILE A 128 -4.14 -36.37 1.08
N ASP A 129 -2.85 -36.25 1.37
CA ASP A 129 -2.32 -36.26 2.74
C ASP A 129 -1.68 -34.91 3.18
N ASP A 130 -1.79 -33.86 2.36
CA ASP A 130 -1.28 -32.53 2.69
C ASP A 130 -2.15 -31.84 3.76
N VAL A 131 -1.50 -31.33 4.80
CA VAL A 131 -2.13 -30.57 5.91
C VAL A 131 -1.85 -29.07 5.81
N GLY A 132 -1.34 -28.62 4.65
CA GLY A 132 -1.04 -27.21 4.35
C GLY A 132 -2.03 -26.56 3.38
N SER A 133 -1.87 -25.26 3.17
CA SER A 133 -2.55 -24.50 2.10
C SER A 133 -1.67 -24.29 0.86
N GLU A 134 -0.50 -24.92 0.83
CA GLU A 134 0.48 -24.83 -0.24
C GLU A 134 0.09 -25.72 -1.43
N TRP A 135 0.62 -25.41 -2.62
CA TRP A 135 0.38 -26.17 -3.84
C TRP A 135 1.70 -26.71 -4.37
N ASP A 136 1.63 -27.82 -5.11
CA ASP A 136 2.75 -28.35 -5.88
C ASP A 136 2.55 -28.11 -7.38
N GLN A 137 3.65 -28.16 -8.15
CA GLN A 137 3.55 -28.27 -9.59
C GLN A 137 2.81 -29.58 -9.99
N PRO A 138 1.89 -29.56 -10.96
CA PRO A 138 1.23 -30.77 -11.45
C PRO A 138 2.23 -31.78 -12.06
N PRO A 139 1.97 -33.09 -12.01
CA PRO A 139 2.78 -34.12 -12.67
C PRO A 139 3.06 -33.82 -14.15
N ALA A 140 4.22 -34.23 -14.66
CA ALA A 140 4.69 -33.83 -16.00
C ALA A 140 3.78 -34.29 -17.15
N ASP A 141 3.05 -35.38 -16.97
CA ASP A 141 2.08 -35.95 -17.89
C ASP A 141 0.68 -35.29 -17.83
N MET A 142 0.45 -34.42 -16.85
CA MET A 142 -0.79 -33.64 -16.67
C MET A 142 -0.69 -32.23 -17.29
N ARG A 143 0.52 -31.79 -17.69
CA ARG A 143 0.81 -30.43 -18.17
C ARG A 143 0.45 -30.27 -19.66
N PRO A 144 -0.48 -29.37 -20.04
CA PRO A 144 -0.77 -29.11 -21.45
C PRO A 144 0.42 -28.52 -22.21
N PRO A 145 0.44 -28.59 -23.55
CA PRO A 145 1.46 -27.94 -24.38
C PRO A 145 1.60 -26.44 -24.06
N GLY A 146 2.83 -25.91 -24.17
CA GLY A 146 3.11 -24.50 -23.90
C GLY A 146 3.14 -24.11 -22.42
N SER A 147 2.90 -25.03 -21.47
CA SER A 147 2.94 -24.73 -20.04
C SER A 147 4.37 -24.47 -19.54
N VAL A 148 4.57 -23.41 -18.76
CA VAL A 148 5.86 -22.95 -18.22
C VAL A 148 5.88 -23.06 -16.69
N PRO A 149 6.83 -23.77 -16.06
CA PRO A 149 6.93 -23.85 -14.60
C PRO A 149 7.30 -22.50 -13.99
N ILE A 150 6.58 -22.09 -12.94
CA ILE A 150 6.78 -20.82 -12.22
C ILE A 150 7.19 -21.15 -10.78
N LYS A 151 8.49 -21.02 -10.50
CA LYS A 151 9.13 -21.55 -9.29
C LYS A 151 8.80 -23.04 -9.11
N ASP A 152 8.92 -23.57 -7.90
CA ASP A 152 8.79 -25.01 -7.63
C ASP A 152 7.35 -25.47 -7.33
N TYR A 153 6.39 -24.53 -7.17
CA TYR A 153 5.03 -24.79 -6.68
C TYR A 153 3.88 -24.58 -7.70
N ALA A 154 4.12 -23.97 -8.86
CA ALA A 154 3.05 -23.64 -9.82
C ALA A 154 3.49 -23.72 -11.29
N ILE A 155 2.51 -23.68 -12.19
CA ILE A 155 2.71 -23.65 -13.64
C ILE A 155 1.79 -22.63 -14.31
N GLU A 156 2.27 -21.94 -15.34
CA GLU A 156 1.45 -21.07 -16.20
C GLU A 156 1.20 -21.73 -17.56
N THR A 157 -0.08 -21.89 -17.90
CA THR A 157 -0.54 -22.47 -19.18
C THR A 157 -1.40 -21.45 -19.92
N PRO A 158 -1.04 -21.01 -21.14
CA PRO A 158 -1.89 -20.14 -21.95
C PRO A 158 -3.23 -20.82 -22.29
N LEU A 159 -4.33 -20.06 -22.33
CA LEU A 159 -5.59 -20.53 -22.90
C LEU A 159 -5.56 -20.31 -24.43
N GLU A 160 -5.95 -21.35 -25.18
CA GLU A 160 -6.07 -21.28 -26.64
C GLU A 160 -7.47 -20.81 -27.06
N LYS A 161 -7.60 -20.15 -28.21
CA LYS A 161 -8.90 -19.70 -28.71
C LYS A 161 -9.71 -20.89 -29.25
N ALA A 162 -10.86 -21.17 -28.65
CA ALA A 162 -11.69 -22.33 -28.99
C ALA A 162 -12.23 -22.23 -30.44
N PRO A 163 -12.13 -23.29 -31.25
CA PRO A 163 -12.51 -23.22 -32.67
C PRO A 163 -13.97 -23.64 -32.92
N CYS A 164 -14.95 -22.71 -32.85
CA CYS A 164 -16.16 -22.77 -33.71
C CYS A 164 -17.14 -21.57 -33.67
N THR A 165 -17.62 -21.19 -34.87
CA THR A 165 -19.01 -20.81 -35.23
C THR A 165 -19.83 -19.77 -34.42
N THR A 166 -19.35 -18.53 -34.25
CA THR A 166 -20.11 -17.30 -34.58
C THR A 166 -19.18 -16.07 -34.62
N GLU A 167 -19.57 -15.01 -35.34
CA GLU A 167 -18.88 -13.72 -35.24
C GLU A 167 -19.37 -12.96 -34.00
N GLY A 168 -18.47 -12.66 -33.07
CA GLY A 168 -18.78 -12.03 -31.78
C GLY A 168 -17.71 -12.36 -30.75
N ASP A 169 -18.04 -13.23 -29.80
CA ASP A 169 -17.22 -13.48 -28.62
C ASP A 169 -16.07 -14.47 -28.87
N GLY A 170 -14.87 -14.08 -28.43
CA GLY A 170 -13.72 -14.99 -28.40
C GLY A 170 -13.79 -15.86 -27.16
N LEU A 171 -14.18 -17.12 -27.30
CA LEU A 171 -14.04 -18.12 -26.24
C LEU A 171 -12.58 -18.59 -26.19
N TYR A 172 -11.96 -18.54 -25.01
CA TYR A 172 -10.62 -19.05 -24.74
C TYR A 172 -10.74 -20.24 -23.78
N GLU A 173 -10.05 -21.34 -24.03
CA GLU A 173 -10.09 -22.54 -23.19
C GLU A 173 -8.72 -23.23 -23.06
N VAL A 174 -8.54 -23.98 -21.99
CA VAL A 174 -7.45 -24.93 -21.79
C VAL A 174 -8.02 -26.26 -21.30
N LYS A 175 -7.45 -27.37 -21.76
CA LYS A 175 -7.87 -28.74 -21.45
C LYS A 175 -6.75 -29.49 -20.74
N ILE A 176 -7.07 -30.07 -19.58
CA ILE A 176 -6.16 -30.79 -18.70
C ILE A 176 -6.74 -32.19 -18.51
N SER A 177 -6.02 -33.23 -18.94
CA SER A 177 -6.44 -34.62 -18.70
C SER A 177 -6.02 -35.05 -17.29
N VAL A 178 -6.95 -35.68 -16.57
CA VAL A 178 -6.85 -36.05 -15.16
C VAL A 178 -7.06 -37.56 -15.01
N LYS A 179 -6.21 -38.22 -14.21
CA LYS A 179 -6.26 -39.68 -13.98
C LYS A 179 -7.03 -40.02 -12.70
N PRO A 180 -7.94 -41.01 -12.71
CA PRO A 180 -8.67 -41.44 -11.52
C PRO A 180 -7.74 -41.91 -10.38
N ASP A 181 -6.72 -42.71 -10.71
CA ASP A 181 -5.81 -43.32 -9.74
C ASP A 181 -4.70 -42.36 -9.24
N SER A 182 -4.92 -41.04 -9.33
CA SER A 182 -3.93 -40.05 -8.90
C SER A 182 -4.06 -39.71 -7.42
N THR A 183 -2.94 -39.45 -6.75
CA THR A 183 -2.89 -39.03 -5.33
C THR A 183 -3.34 -37.59 -5.09
N ILE A 184 -3.92 -36.93 -6.12
CA ILE A 184 -4.26 -35.51 -6.13
C ILE A 184 -5.68 -35.31 -5.58
N ALA A 185 -5.81 -34.54 -4.51
CA ALA A 185 -7.10 -34.21 -3.90
C ALA A 185 -7.81 -33.07 -4.62
N ALA A 186 -7.06 -32.09 -5.15
CA ALA A 186 -7.62 -30.92 -5.83
C ALA A 186 -6.65 -30.28 -6.83
N ILE A 187 -7.22 -29.56 -7.79
CA ILE A 187 -6.53 -28.59 -8.66
C ILE A 187 -6.90 -27.20 -8.15
N ASN A 188 -5.91 -26.35 -7.91
CA ASN A 188 -6.10 -24.94 -7.52
C ASN A 188 -5.59 -24.04 -8.66
N PHE A 189 -6.33 -22.99 -9.02
CA PHE A 189 -5.94 -22.09 -10.11
C PHE A 189 -6.43 -20.65 -9.95
N VAL A 190 -5.79 -19.74 -10.69
CA VAL A 190 -6.26 -18.38 -10.98
C VAL A 190 -6.11 -18.06 -12.45
N LEU A 191 -6.91 -17.12 -12.95
CA LEU A 191 -6.73 -16.57 -14.29
C LEU A 191 -5.96 -15.26 -14.25
N LYS A 192 -5.10 -15.08 -15.25
CA LYS A 192 -4.21 -13.93 -15.43
C LYS A 192 -4.39 -13.42 -16.86
N ASP A 193 -4.63 -12.12 -17.03
CA ASP A 193 -4.73 -11.48 -18.34
C ASP A 193 -3.39 -10.82 -18.67
N GLU A 194 -2.61 -11.40 -19.59
CA GLU A 194 -1.25 -10.93 -19.89
C GLU A 194 -1.24 -9.50 -20.46
N GLU A 195 -2.32 -9.06 -21.12
CA GLU A 195 -2.45 -7.73 -21.71
C GLU A 195 -2.55 -6.61 -20.66
N THR A 196 -3.13 -6.91 -19.51
CA THR A 196 -3.36 -5.94 -18.42
C THR A 196 -2.52 -6.20 -17.17
N GLY A 197 -1.93 -7.40 -17.05
CA GLY A 197 -1.28 -7.88 -15.84
C GLY A 197 -2.24 -8.21 -14.70
N ALA A 198 -3.56 -8.15 -14.94
CA ALA A 198 -4.58 -8.37 -13.92
C ALA A 198 -4.76 -9.85 -13.58
N TRP A 199 -4.97 -10.12 -12.30
CA TRP A 199 -5.24 -11.44 -11.75
C TRP A 199 -6.69 -11.54 -11.29
N TYR A 200 -7.30 -12.72 -11.46
CA TYR A 200 -8.71 -12.96 -11.21
C TYR A 200 -8.87 -14.21 -10.35
N GLN A 201 -9.59 -14.04 -9.24
CA GLN A 201 -9.79 -15.00 -8.15
C GLN A 201 -11.29 -15.13 -7.83
N HIS A 202 -11.70 -16.28 -7.30
CA HIS A 202 -13.08 -16.51 -6.89
C HIS A 202 -13.30 -16.08 -5.44
N LYS A 203 -14.12 -15.04 -5.21
CA LYS A 203 -14.45 -14.53 -3.86
C LYS A 203 -13.21 -14.09 -3.03
N GLY A 204 -12.12 -13.69 -3.69
CA GLY A 204 -10.85 -13.35 -3.03
C GLY A 204 -10.03 -14.56 -2.57
N ARG A 205 -10.32 -15.76 -3.10
CA ARG A 205 -9.53 -16.99 -2.98
C ARG A 205 -9.34 -17.61 -4.36
N ASP A 206 -8.41 -18.54 -4.48
CA ASP A 206 -8.14 -19.22 -5.75
C ASP A 206 -9.27 -20.22 -6.09
N PHE A 207 -9.49 -20.47 -7.38
CA PHE A 207 -10.50 -21.42 -7.85
C PHE A 207 -10.05 -22.84 -7.49
N LYS A 208 -10.91 -23.63 -6.83
CA LYS A 208 -10.58 -24.97 -6.34
C LYS A 208 -11.52 -26.02 -6.92
N VAL A 209 -10.97 -26.92 -7.75
CA VAL A 209 -11.67 -28.09 -8.27
C VAL A 209 -11.27 -29.29 -7.44
N ALA A 210 -12.21 -29.87 -6.69
CA ALA A 210 -11.97 -31.11 -5.96
C ALA A 210 -11.99 -32.32 -6.91
N LEU A 211 -11.11 -33.29 -6.66
CA LEU A 211 -11.01 -34.54 -7.44
C LEU A 211 -11.33 -35.79 -6.61
N VAL A 212 -11.65 -35.63 -5.32
CA VAL A 212 -11.97 -36.72 -4.39
C VAL A 212 -13.13 -36.30 -3.49
N ASP A 213 -14.15 -37.16 -3.35
CA ASP A 213 -15.28 -36.96 -2.43
C ASP A 213 -14.86 -37.16 -0.96
N ARG A 214 -14.16 -36.17 -0.38
CA ARG A 214 -14.11 -35.98 1.07
C ARG A 214 -15.19 -34.96 1.49
N PRO A 215 -16.03 -35.27 2.50
CA PRO A 215 -17.08 -34.35 2.95
C PRO A 215 -16.50 -33.16 3.75
N HIS A 216 -16.08 -32.12 3.02
CA HIS A 216 -15.73 -30.81 3.57
C HIS A 216 -16.64 -29.74 2.95
N ASP A 217 -17.48 -29.10 3.77
CA ASP A 217 -18.28 -27.93 3.38
C ASP A 217 -17.42 -26.66 3.21
N ASP A 218 -16.56 -26.62 2.19
CA ASP A 218 -15.89 -25.40 1.75
C ASP A 218 -16.63 -24.80 0.54
N ASN A 219 -17.22 -23.62 0.75
CA ASN A 219 -17.96 -22.84 -0.25
C ASN A 219 -17.08 -22.26 -1.40
N ASN A 220 -15.83 -22.74 -1.55
CA ASN A 220 -14.97 -22.56 -2.72
C ASN A 220 -14.94 -23.73 -3.70
N ILE A 221 -15.42 -24.92 -3.30
CA ILE A 221 -15.29 -26.14 -4.12
C ILE A 221 -16.23 -26.06 -5.32
N ILE A 222 -15.64 -26.08 -6.51
CA ILE A 222 -16.32 -26.22 -7.79
C ILE A 222 -16.63 -27.71 -7.99
N GLY A 223 -17.90 -28.05 -8.25
CA GLY A 223 -18.33 -29.41 -8.61
C GLY A 223 -18.79 -30.36 -7.47
N GLY A 224 -18.79 -29.94 -6.20
CA GLY A 224 -19.21 -30.80 -5.08
C GLY A 224 -20.70 -31.21 -5.13
N GLN A 225 -21.02 -32.51 -4.93
CA GLN A 225 -22.39 -33.02 -5.10
C GLN A 225 -23.39 -32.49 -4.05
N LYS A 226 -24.44 -31.80 -4.51
CA LYS A 226 -25.64 -31.50 -3.71
C LYS A 226 -26.66 -32.64 -3.80
N GLY A 227 -26.62 -33.55 -2.83
CA GLY A 227 -27.60 -34.63 -2.69
C GLY A 227 -28.95 -34.15 -2.13
N PHE A 228 -30.00 -34.20 -2.96
CA PHE A 228 -31.43 -34.23 -2.59
C PHE A 228 -31.96 -33.24 -1.52
N GLY A 229 -32.12 -31.98 -1.93
CA GLY A 229 -33.13 -31.08 -1.35
C GLY A 229 -34.34 -30.92 -2.28
N ILE A 230 -35.40 -31.73 -2.11
CA ILE A 230 -36.67 -31.51 -2.83
C ILE A 230 -37.38 -30.31 -2.21
N TRP A 231 -37.48 -29.20 -2.95
CA TRP A 231 -38.30 -28.04 -2.57
C TRP A 231 -39.25 -27.70 -3.72
N PRO A 232 -40.56 -27.46 -3.46
CA PRO A 232 -41.57 -27.48 -4.51
C PRO A 232 -41.60 -26.19 -5.33
N GLY A 233 -41.07 -26.25 -6.56
CA GLY A 233 -41.25 -25.20 -7.55
C GLY A 233 -42.71 -25.08 -7.99
N ALA A 234 -43.32 -23.92 -7.79
CA ALA A 234 -44.69 -23.65 -8.22
C ALA A 234 -44.77 -23.44 -9.74
N LEU A 235 -45.15 -24.47 -10.50
CA LEU A 235 -45.48 -24.36 -11.93
C LEU A 235 -46.95 -24.77 -12.17
N GLY A 236 -47.83 -23.78 -12.02
CA GLY A 236 -49.27 -23.90 -12.20
C GLY A 236 -49.80 -23.17 -13.44
N GLN A 237 -49.33 -23.52 -14.64
CA GLN A 237 -50.03 -23.14 -15.88
C GLN A 237 -50.18 -24.32 -16.84
N LEU A 238 -51.45 -24.69 -17.06
CA LEU A 238 -52.01 -25.37 -18.23
C LEU A 238 -51.59 -26.84 -18.53
N SER A 239 -52.35 -27.74 -17.87
CA SER A 239 -53.26 -28.69 -18.54
C SER A 239 -52.74 -29.84 -19.42
N ASN A 240 -53.19 -31.05 -19.03
CA ASN A 240 -53.49 -32.22 -19.89
C ASN A 240 -52.26 -33.01 -20.46
N ILE A 241 -52.32 -34.33 -20.71
CA ILE A 241 -53.47 -35.25 -20.87
C ILE A 241 -53.06 -36.73 -20.56
N LEU A 242 -53.98 -37.56 -20.02
CA LEU A 242 -53.91 -39.05 -19.89
C LEU A 242 -52.72 -39.67 -19.09
N LEU A 243 -52.79 -40.85 -18.45
CA LEU A 243 -53.90 -41.64 -17.88
C LEU A 243 -53.36 -42.58 -16.76
N LYS A 244 -54.26 -43.31 -16.08
CA LYS A 244 -54.07 -44.29 -14.98
C LYS A 244 -53.02 -45.39 -15.28
N GLY A 245 -52.46 -46.08 -14.28
CA GLY A 245 -52.62 -45.97 -12.82
C GLY A 245 -52.59 -47.34 -12.10
N GLU A 246 -52.85 -47.35 -10.77
CA GLU A 246 -53.14 -48.53 -9.91
C GLU A 246 -51.95 -49.52 -9.66
N ALA A 247 -51.70 -50.07 -8.45
CA ALA A 247 -52.36 -49.97 -7.15
C ALA A 247 -51.42 -50.25 -5.92
N SER A 248 -52.02 -50.09 -4.72
CA SER A 248 -51.75 -50.66 -3.37
C SER A 248 -50.81 -51.90 -3.22
N HIS A 249 -50.19 -52.24 -2.06
CA HIS A 249 -50.36 -51.96 -0.60
C HIS A 249 -49.06 -52.38 0.17
N SER A 250 -48.81 -52.31 1.51
CA SER A 250 -49.48 -51.80 2.75
C SER A 250 -48.49 -51.82 3.97
N LYS A 251 -48.97 -51.41 5.17
CA LYS A 251 -48.78 -51.96 6.55
C LYS A 251 -47.79 -53.15 6.78
N GLU A 252 -47.12 -53.35 7.93
CA GLU A 252 -46.93 -52.62 9.23
C GLU A 252 -45.84 -53.34 10.08
N GLU A 253 -45.39 -52.73 11.21
CA GLU A 253 -44.52 -53.31 12.28
C GLU A 253 -43.08 -53.70 11.81
N GLY A 254 -42.00 -53.88 12.61
CA GLY A 254 -41.74 -54.01 14.06
C GLY A 254 -40.80 -55.24 14.26
N THR A 255 -39.74 -55.30 15.07
CA THR A 255 -39.12 -54.41 16.09
C THR A 255 -37.66 -54.87 16.36
N ASP A 256 -36.76 -53.97 16.80
CA ASP A 256 -35.42 -54.14 17.44
C ASP A 256 -34.38 -55.18 16.96
N GLY A 257 -33.10 -54.74 16.88
CA GLY A 257 -31.92 -55.59 16.78
C GLY A 257 -30.64 -54.83 16.38
N ALA A 258 -29.54 -55.00 17.11
CA ALA A 258 -28.32 -54.18 16.94
C ALA A 258 -27.12 -54.94 16.31
N SER A 259 -26.15 -54.14 15.82
CA SER A 259 -24.72 -54.45 15.55
C SER A 259 -24.26 -54.64 14.09
N SER A 260 -23.22 -53.87 13.76
CA SER A 260 -22.09 -54.20 12.86
C SER A 260 -22.36 -54.83 11.49
N ASN A 261 -22.31 -54.00 10.42
CA ASN A 261 -21.08 -53.84 9.63
C ASN A 261 -21.27 -52.84 8.48
N LYS A 262 -20.56 -51.69 8.52
CA LYS A 262 -20.38 -50.86 7.32
C LYS A 262 -19.29 -51.50 6.45
N LYS A 263 -19.67 -52.04 5.29
CA LYS A 263 -18.75 -52.04 4.15
C LYS A 263 -18.61 -50.60 3.67
N GLN A 264 -17.41 -50.23 3.29
CA GLN A 264 -17.10 -49.00 2.59
C GLN A 264 -17.11 -49.35 1.09
N GLU A 265 -17.97 -48.69 0.32
CA GLU A 265 -18.02 -48.83 -1.14
C GLU A 265 -17.44 -47.56 -1.76
N ASP A 266 -16.67 -47.71 -2.83
CA ASP A 266 -15.98 -46.60 -3.50
C ASP A 266 -16.98 -45.74 -4.30
N SER A 267 -17.07 -44.44 -3.98
CA SER A 267 -17.88 -43.47 -4.72
C SER A 267 -17.04 -42.78 -5.79
N CYS A 268 -17.39 -43.00 -7.06
CA CYS A 268 -16.70 -42.40 -8.21
C CYS A 268 -17.04 -40.92 -8.40
N LEU A 269 -16.02 -40.17 -8.85
CA LEU A 269 -16.11 -38.83 -9.45
C LEU A 269 -17.37 -38.63 -10.31
N GLY A 270 -18.06 -37.51 -10.07
CA GLY A 270 -19.14 -37.00 -10.92
C GLY A 270 -18.66 -35.88 -11.85
N GLY A 271 -19.08 -35.90 -13.11
CA GLY A 271 -18.83 -34.80 -14.05
C GLY A 271 -19.71 -33.58 -13.76
N PHE A 272 -19.21 -32.38 -14.01
CA PHE A 272 -19.91 -31.12 -13.69
C PHE A 272 -19.64 -30.02 -14.74
N TYR A 273 -20.48 -28.99 -14.72
CA TYR A 273 -20.29 -27.73 -15.45
C TYR A 273 -20.72 -26.56 -14.55
N GLU A 274 -19.86 -25.55 -14.39
CA GLU A 274 -20.14 -24.36 -13.58
C GLU A 274 -19.69 -23.09 -14.31
N GLU A 275 -20.54 -22.06 -14.31
CA GLU A 275 -20.24 -20.72 -14.84
C GLU A 275 -20.14 -19.71 -13.70
N LEU A 276 -19.08 -18.90 -13.72
CA LEU A 276 -18.77 -17.92 -12.69
C LEU A 276 -18.61 -16.52 -13.32
N PRO A 277 -19.23 -15.47 -12.75
CA PRO A 277 -19.15 -14.12 -13.31
C PRO A 277 -17.74 -13.55 -13.19
N LEU A 278 -17.32 -12.82 -14.24
CA LEU A 278 -16.01 -12.18 -14.36
C LEU A 278 -16.18 -10.73 -14.79
N VAL A 279 -15.31 -9.83 -14.30
CA VAL A 279 -15.37 -8.40 -14.59
C VAL A 279 -13.98 -7.88 -14.96
N LYS A 280 -13.76 -7.52 -16.22
CA LYS A 280 -12.49 -6.96 -16.74
C LYS A 280 -12.59 -5.44 -16.87
N GLN A 281 -11.52 -4.73 -16.52
CA GLN A 281 -11.38 -3.30 -16.83
C GLN A 281 -10.58 -3.11 -18.12
N ILE A 282 -11.01 -2.20 -18.98
CA ILE A 282 -10.41 -1.91 -20.29
C ILE A 282 -10.09 -0.41 -20.40
N PRO A 283 -8.84 0.00 -20.71
CA PRO A 283 -8.47 1.40 -20.82
C PRO A 283 -9.01 2.04 -22.12
N VAL A 284 -9.91 3.00 -21.98
CA VAL A 284 -10.52 3.76 -23.07
C VAL A 284 -9.87 5.13 -23.22
N HIS A 285 -9.68 5.56 -24.46
CA HIS A 285 -9.07 6.83 -24.85
C HIS A 285 -10.10 7.71 -25.56
N ASN A 286 -10.29 8.92 -25.04
CA ASN A 286 -11.26 9.92 -25.48
C ASN A 286 -10.60 11.32 -25.52
N SER A 287 -11.37 12.36 -25.86
CA SER A 287 -10.91 13.74 -25.87
C SER A 287 -12.01 14.75 -25.52
N VAL A 288 -11.60 15.92 -25.03
CA VAL A 288 -12.44 17.12 -24.94
C VAL A 288 -11.71 18.31 -25.56
N CYS A 289 -12.31 18.90 -26.59
CA CYS A 289 -11.87 20.15 -27.20
C CYS A 289 -12.64 21.31 -26.55
N VAL A 290 -11.93 22.37 -26.19
CA VAL A 290 -12.54 23.64 -25.77
C VAL A 290 -12.04 24.75 -26.68
N SER A 291 -12.93 25.65 -27.08
CA SER A 291 -12.61 26.86 -27.83
C SER A 291 -13.32 28.07 -27.23
N VAL A 292 -12.66 29.23 -27.23
CA VAL A 292 -13.21 30.49 -26.73
C VAL A 292 -13.08 31.58 -27.78
N ARG A 293 -14.19 32.26 -28.03
CA ARG A 293 -14.31 33.43 -28.93
C ARG A 293 -14.92 34.60 -28.19
N LYS A 294 -14.68 35.83 -28.65
CA LYS A 294 -15.38 37.02 -28.13
C LYS A 294 -16.64 37.27 -28.93
N CYS A 295 -17.72 37.67 -28.26
CA CYS A 295 -18.95 38.08 -28.92
C CYS A 295 -18.80 39.52 -29.45
N PRO A 296 -18.82 39.77 -30.77
CA PRO A 296 -18.52 41.10 -31.33
C PRO A 296 -19.50 42.19 -30.88
N THR A 297 -20.75 41.81 -30.56
CA THR A 297 -21.84 42.74 -30.22
C THR A 297 -22.01 42.99 -28.72
N THR A 298 -21.49 42.13 -27.84
CA THR A 298 -21.68 42.23 -26.38
C THR A 298 -20.40 42.25 -25.56
N ALA A 299 -19.24 42.04 -26.20
CA ALA A 299 -17.92 41.89 -25.56
C ALA A 299 -17.81 40.76 -24.50
N LYS A 300 -18.84 39.92 -24.35
CA LYS A 300 -18.80 38.69 -23.53
C LYS A 300 -17.94 37.61 -24.19
N ASN A 301 -17.38 36.72 -23.38
CA ASN A 301 -16.69 35.53 -23.85
C ASN A 301 -17.72 34.42 -24.13
N ILE A 302 -17.55 33.71 -25.24
CA ILE A 302 -18.34 32.53 -25.60
C ILE A 302 -17.39 31.33 -25.64
N LEU A 303 -17.58 30.39 -24.72
CA LEU A 303 -16.84 29.14 -24.64
C LEU A 303 -17.70 28.01 -25.22
N TYR A 304 -17.12 27.26 -26.15
CA TYR A 304 -17.71 26.05 -26.73
C TYR A 304 -16.86 24.85 -26.35
N LEU A 305 -17.49 23.86 -25.72
CA LEU A 305 -16.88 22.60 -25.28
C LEU A 305 -17.47 21.47 -26.12
N GLU A 306 -16.63 20.63 -26.71
CA GLU A 306 -17.06 19.44 -27.45
C GLU A 306 -16.22 18.22 -27.06
N THR A 307 -16.85 17.06 -26.94
CA THR A 307 -16.17 15.80 -26.58
C THR A 307 -16.64 14.67 -27.47
N ASP A 308 -15.87 13.57 -27.52
CA ASP A 308 -16.19 12.31 -28.19
C ASP A 308 -16.72 11.22 -27.22
N LEU A 309 -16.85 11.55 -25.94
CA LEU A 309 -17.36 10.68 -24.87
C LEU A 309 -18.77 10.12 -25.16
N PRO A 310 -19.06 8.87 -24.78
CA PRO A 310 -20.38 8.26 -24.95
C PRO A 310 -21.37 8.69 -23.86
N GLY A 311 -22.66 8.77 -24.21
CA GLY A 311 -23.77 8.94 -23.26
C GLY A 311 -23.98 10.36 -22.72
N ASP A 312 -24.69 10.45 -21.60
CA ASP A 312 -25.11 11.71 -20.96
C ASP A 312 -23.99 12.36 -20.17
N VAL A 313 -23.15 13.13 -20.87
CA VAL A 313 -22.01 13.83 -20.26
C VAL A 313 -22.47 15.11 -19.54
N ILE A 314 -22.27 15.16 -18.22
CA ILE A 314 -22.50 16.36 -17.41
C ILE A 314 -21.16 17.09 -17.23
N VAL A 315 -21.12 18.38 -17.58
CA VAL A 315 -20.05 19.28 -17.17
C VAL A 315 -20.39 19.81 -15.78
N HIS A 316 -19.47 19.64 -14.83
CA HIS A 316 -19.51 20.33 -13.55
C HIS A 316 -18.49 21.46 -13.59
N TRP A 317 -18.93 22.71 -13.43
CA TRP A 317 -18.12 23.88 -13.77
C TRP A 317 -18.36 25.08 -12.87
N GLY A 318 -17.38 25.99 -12.89
CA GLY A 318 -17.39 27.27 -12.21
C GLY A 318 -16.48 28.25 -12.95
N VAL A 319 -16.27 29.41 -12.36
CA VAL A 319 -15.41 30.47 -12.91
C VAL A 319 -14.50 31.02 -11.82
N CYS A 320 -13.36 31.61 -12.18
CA CYS A 320 -12.52 32.35 -11.23
C CYS A 320 -12.29 33.80 -11.70
N ARG A 321 -12.22 34.70 -10.72
CA ARG A 321 -11.92 36.14 -10.89
C ARG A 321 -10.56 36.53 -10.34
N ASP A 322 -9.91 35.60 -9.65
CA ASP A 322 -8.59 35.72 -9.05
C ASP A 322 -7.60 34.69 -9.64
N ASP A 323 -6.30 34.94 -9.45
CA ASP A 323 -5.24 33.99 -9.78
C ASP A 323 -5.20 32.80 -8.81
N ALA A 324 -5.91 32.89 -7.68
CA ALA A 324 -6.07 31.81 -6.71
C ALA A 324 -7.02 30.69 -7.19
N LYS A 325 -7.67 30.85 -8.35
CA LYS A 325 -8.54 29.86 -9.01
C LYS A 325 -9.72 29.42 -8.13
N ASN A 326 -10.26 30.32 -7.32
CA ASN A 326 -11.43 30.02 -6.50
C ASN A 326 -12.65 29.72 -7.39
N TRP A 327 -13.37 28.64 -7.08
CA TRP A 327 -14.61 28.27 -7.79
C TRP A 327 -15.77 29.20 -7.37
N GLU A 328 -16.10 30.15 -8.24
CA GLU A 328 -17.31 30.97 -8.17
C GLU A 328 -18.43 30.46 -9.10
N ILE A 329 -19.67 30.85 -8.78
CA ILE A 329 -20.82 30.74 -9.69
C ILE A 329 -20.93 32.06 -10.49
N PRO A 330 -20.88 32.04 -11.84
CA PRO A 330 -21.07 33.24 -12.64
C PRO A 330 -22.51 33.77 -12.53
N VAL A 331 -22.72 35.04 -12.88
CA VAL A 331 -24.06 35.65 -12.87
C VAL A 331 -24.95 35.00 -13.94
N ALA A 332 -26.26 34.92 -13.68
CA ALA A 332 -27.25 34.42 -14.62
C ALA A 332 -27.35 35.34 -15.87
N PRO A 333 -27.73 34.83 -17.06
CA PRO A 333 -28.30 33.51 -17.34
C PRO A 333 -27.27 32.39 -17.52
N HIS A 334 -27.57 31.21 -16.99
CA HIS A 334 -26.82 29.97 -17.23
C HIS A 334 -27.42 29.20 -18.44
N PRO A 335 -26.71 28.21 -19.01
CA PRO A 335 -27.27 27.35 -20.06
C PRO A 335 -28.54 26.60 -19.61
N PRO A 336 -29.51 26.32 -20.50
CA PRO A 336 -30.70 25.54 -20.17
C PRO A 336 -30.37 24.17 -19.55
N GLY A 337 -31.15 23.74 -18.55
CA GLY A 337 -30.89 22.50 -17.81
C GLY A 337 -29.76 22.58 -16.77
N THR A 338 -29.16 23.76 -16.55
CA THR A 338 -28.11 23.92 -15.53
C THR A 338 -28.69 23.90 -14.12
N THR A 339 -28.08 23.14 -13.21
CA THR A 339 -28.42 23.08 -11.78
C THR A 339 -27.29 23.63 -10.91
N ILE A 340 -27.63 24.26 -9.78
CA ILE A 340 -26.66 24.76 -8.80
C ILE A 340 -26.30 23.63 -7.83
N PHE A 341 -25.01 23.35 -7.65
CA PHE A 341 -24.50 22.32 -6.74
C PHE A 341 -23.73 22.96 -5.58
N LYS A 342 -24.12 22.59 -4.34
CA LYS A 342 -23.51 23.02 -3.06
C LYS A 342 -23.25 24.55 -2.93
N ARG A 343 -23.96 25.40 -3.69
CA ARG A 343 -23.75 26.86 -3.80
C ARG A 343 -22.33 27.30 -4.19
N LYS A 344 -21.50 26.42 -4.74
CA LYS A 344 -20.13 26.73 -5.21
C LYS A 344 -19.89 26.50 -6.69
N ALA A 345 -20.74 25.70 -7.35
CA ALA A 345 -20.53 25.27 -8.72
C ALA A 345 -21.85 25.00 -9.45
N LEU A 346 -21.78 24.94 -10.77
CA LEU A 346 -22.89 24.63 -11.67
C LEU A 346 -22.72 23.22 -12.27
N ARG A 347 -23.82 22.62 -12.70
CA ARG A 347 -23.85 21.33 -13.43
C ARG A 347 -24.76 21.45 -14.65
N THR A 348 -24.20 21.24 -15.84
CA THR A 348 -24.89 21.38 -17.13
C THR A 348 -24.73 20.09 -17.93
N LEU A 349 -25.85 19.50 -18.34
CA LEU A 349 -25.85 18.36 -19.27
C LEU A 349 -25.45 18.85 -20.68
N LEU A 350 -24.50 18.18 -21.32
CA LEU A 350 -24.13 18.47 -22.71
C LEU A 350 -25.22 17.99 -23.67
N LYS A 351 -25.39 18.71 -24.78
CA LYS A 351 -26.28 18.28 -25.86
C LYS A 351 -25.56 17.26 -26.74
N GLN A 352 -26.23 16.17 -27.09
CA GLN A 352 -25.73 15.23 -28.09
C GLN A 352 -25.61 15.91 -29.46
N LYS A 353 -24.57 15.58 -30.23
CA LYS A 353 -24.38 16.13 -31.59
C LYS A 353 -25.28 15.40 -32.59
N GLU A 354 -25.97 16.14 -33.45
CA GLU A 354 -26.74 15.54 -34.54
C GLU A 354 -25.77 14.87 -35.54
N GLY A 355 -25.93 13.56 -35.75
CA GLY A 355 -25.17 12.79 -36.74
C GLY A 355 -23.74 12.39 -36.38
N ALA A 356 -23.24 12.67 -35.17
CA ALA A 356 -21.86 12.35 -34.76
C ALA A 356 -21.79 11.74 -33.35
N LYS A 357 -20.74 10.96 -33.05
CA LYS A 357 -20.46 10.52 -31.67
C LYS A 357 -20.05 11.71 -30.79
N GLY A 358 -20.53 11.68 -29.55
CA GLY A 358 -20.21 12.64 -28.52
C GLY A 358 -21.15 13.85 -28.44
N CYS A 359 -20.82 14.75 -27.52
CA CYS A 359 -21.70 15.82 -27.05
C CYS A 359 -20.98 17.19 -27.08
N SER A 360 -21.74 18.28 -27.02
CA SER A 360 -21.20 19.64 -26.91
C SER A 360 -22.06 20.60 -26.07
N GLY A 361 -21.46 21.71 -25.66
CA GLY A 361 -22.06 22.70 -24.78
C GLY A 361 -21.54 24.10 -25.08
N LEU A 362 -22.40 25.09 -24.86
CA LEU A 362 -22.12 26.51 -25.11
C LEU A 362 -22.33 27.31 -23.82
N PHE A 363 -21.31 28.05 -23.42
CA PHE A 363 -21.28 28.81 -22.18
C PHE A 363 -20.97 30.28 -22.50
N THR A 364 -21.82 31.19 -22.06
CA THR A 364 -21.64 32.64 -22.23
C THR A 364 -21.20 33.23 -20.90
N LEU A 365 -20.06 33.93 -20.91
CA LEU A 365 -19.31 34.32 -19.72
C LEU A 365 -18.97 35.81 -19.78
N ASP A 366 -18.99 36.48 -18.63
CA ASP A 366 -18.70 37.91 -18.55
C ASP A 366 -17.21 38.24 -18.76
N LYS A 367 -16.93 39.51 -19.05
CA LYS A 367 -15.59 40.01 -19.41
C LYS A 367 -14.63 40.11 -18.22
N ASP A 368 -15.18 40.14 -17.01
CA ASP A 368 -14.48 40.28 -15.72
C ASP A 368 -14.16 38.93 -15.06
N ILE A 369 -14.02 37.89 -15.88
CA ILE A 369 -13.70 36.53 -15.49
C ILE A 369 -12.33 36.15 -16.09
N LEU A 370 -11.42 35.64 -15.25
CA LEU A 370 -10.07 35.27 -15.69
C LEU A 370 -10.04 33.87 -16.31
N GLY A 371 -10.76 32.92 -15.72
CA GLY A 371 -10.78 31.52 -16.16
C GLY A 371 -12.12 30.81 -15.94
N PHE A 372 -12.33 29.78 -16.74
CA PHE A 372 -13.41 28.79 -16.62
C PHE A 372 -12.81 27.48 -16.10
N LEU A 373 -13.39 26.92 -15.04
CA LEU A 373 -12.96 25.70 -14.37
C LEU A 373 -14.00 24.61 -14.57
N PHE A 374 -13.62 23.39 -14.94
CA PHE A 374 -14.56 22.28 -15.06
C PHE A 374 -13.98 20.87 -14.84
N VAL A 375 -14.86 19.92 -14.60
CA VAL A 375 -14.66 18.46 -14.71
C VAL A 375 -15.85 17.82 -15.40
N LEU A 376 -15.67 16.62 -15.98
CA LEU A 376 -16.71 15.90 -16.72
C LEU A 376 -17.21 14.69 -15.91
N ARG A 377 -18.47 14.31 -16.07
CA ARG A 377 -19.12 13.14 -15.46
C ARG A 377 -19.94 12.39 -16.51
N ILE A 378 -19.78 11.06 -16.57
CA ILE A 378 -20.34 10.21 -17.65
C ILE A 378 -21.28 9.13 -17.13
N LYS A 379 -20.94 8.55 -15.97
CA LYS A 379 -21.74 7.58 -15.22
C LYS A 379 -21.80 8.06 -13.77
N GLU A 380 -22.66 7.49 -12.93
CA GLU A 380 -22.94 8.07 -11.59
C GLU A 380 -21.71 8.23 -10.68
N ASN A 381 -20.70 7.38 -10.86
CA ASN A 381 -19.45 7.40 -10.08
C ASN A 381 -18.20 7.71 -10.92
N THR A 382 -18.34 8.03 -12.22
CA THR A 382 -17.20 8.26 -13.12
C THR A 382 -17.03 9.75 -13.41
N TRP A 383 -15.94 10.32 -12.88
CA TRP A 383 -15.50 11.71 -13.08
C TRP A 383 -14.18 11.75 -13.85
N LEU A 384 -14.04 12.68 -14.80
CA LEU A 384 -12.80 12.92 -15.55
C LEU A 384 -12.28 14.34 -15.33
N ASN A 385 -10.96 14.46 -15.16
CA ASN A 385 -10.22 15.69 -14.93
C ASN A 385 -8.95 15.75 -15.80
N SER A 386 -8.21 16.85 -15.74
CA SER A 386 -6.95 17.06 -16.47
C SER A 386 -5.75 16.59 -15.66
N MET A 387 -5.36 15.32 -15.83
CA MET A 387 -4.18 14.72 -15.18
C MET A 387 -4.15 14.95 -13.65
N GLY A 388 -5.29 14.75 -12.97
CA GLY A 388 -5.44 14.96 -11.53
C GLY A 388 -5.94 16.34 -11.10
N ASN A 389 -5.98 17.33 -12.01
CA ASN A 389 -6.42 18.70 -11.75
C ASN A 389 -7.71 19.05 -12.51
N ASP A 390 -8.48 20.03 -12.05
CA ASP A 390 -9.61 20.58 -12.82
C ASP A 390 -9.14 21.12 -14.19
N PHE A 391 -9.97 20.98 -15.23
CA PHE A 391 -9.70 21.63 -16.52
C PHE A 391 -9.82 23.15 -16.35
N PHE A 392 -8.73 23.87 -16.61
CA PHE A 392 -8.69 25.33 -16.58
C PHE A 392 -8.60 25.91 -17.99
N VAL A 393 -9.47 26.86 -18.32
CA VAL A 393 -9.54 27.53 -19.62
C VAL A 393 -9.46 29.04 -19.42
N PRO A 394 -8.36 29.72 -19.82
CA PRO A 394 -8.21 31.16 -19.67
C PRO A 394 -9.14 31.94 -20.63
N LEU A 395 -9.78 32.98 -20.12
CA LEU A 395 -10.77 33.79 -20.84
C LEU A 395 -10.27 35.22 -21.16
N SER A 396 -9.09 35.58 -20.66
CA SER A 396 -8.46 36.90 -20.83
C SER A 396 -7.21 36.83 -21.70
N ASN A 397 -6.98 37.85 -22.54
CA ASN A 397 -5.76 37.97 -23.37
C ASN A 397 -4.56 38.50 -22.56
N SER A 398 -4.21 37.84 -21.46
CA SER A 398 -2.94 38.05 -20.77
C SER A 398 -1.83 37.27 -21.51
N SER A 399 -1.30 37.86 -22.58
CA SER A 399 -0.29 37.27 -23.49
C SER A 399 1.07 36.92 -22.84
N ASN A 400 1.19 37.03 -21.52
CA ASN A 400 2.43 36.85 -20.77
C ASN A 400 2.45 35.54 -19.96
N LEU A 401 1.32 34.85 -19.75
CA LEU A 401 1.26 33.62 -18.95
C LEU A 401 1.70 32.33 -19.68
N VAL A 402 1.78 32.36 -21.01
CA VAL A 402 2.12 31.18 -21.85
C VAL A 402 3.61 31.14 -22.21
N GLN A 403 4.33 32.24 -21.99
CA GLN A 403 5.77 32.36 -22.23
C GLN A 403 6.60 31.88 -21.02
N SER A 404 6.18 32.26 -19.81
CA SER A 404 6.87 32.00 -18.53
C SER A 404 7.04 30.52 -18.18
N ILE A 405 6.26 29.62 -18.78
CA ILE A 405 6.33 28.16 -18.58
C ILE A 405 7.41 27.50 -19.47
N LYS A 406 8.05 28.24 -20.38
CA LYS A 406 9.10 27.72 -21.28
C LYS A 406 10.49 28.31 -21.07
N ASP A 407 10.59 29.52 -20.53
CA ASP A 407 11.86 30.26 -20.45
C ASP A 407 12.49 30.25 -19.04
N GLN A 408 12.10 29.30 -18.16
CA GLN A 408 12.76 29.06 -16.86
C GLN A 408 13.92 28.04 -16.92
N SER A 409 14.48 27.82 -18.11
CA SER A 409 15.78 27.18 -18.29
C SER A 409 16.84 28.21 -18.67
N GLU A 410 17.99 28.18 -17.98
CA GLU A 410 19.24 28.94 -18.23
C GLU A 410 19.38 30.35 -17.60
N THR A 411 20.01 30.41 -16.42
CA THR A 411 20.81 31.55 -15.86
C THR A 411 20.07 32.86 -15.49
N THR A 412 20.56 33.78 -14.64
CA THR A 412 21.96 34.14 -14.27
C THR A 412 22.08 34.70 -12.82
N HIS A 413 23.33 34.98 -12.40
CA HIS A 413 23.79 35.45 -11.08
C HIS A 413 23.19 36.76 -10.51
N ILE A 414 23.04 36.77 -9.16
CA ILE A 414 23.50 37.76 -8.16
C ILE A 414 23.60 39.24 -8.57
N SER A 415 22.89 40.10 -7.82
CA SER A 415 23.36 41.45 -7.44
C SER A 415 22.78 41.84 -6.07
N GLU A 416 23.59 42.44 -5.21
CA GLU A 416 23.20 42.98 -3.89
C GLU A 416 22.64 44.41 -4.03
N LYS A 417 21.82 44.89 -3.07
CA LYS A 417 22.26 45.92 -2.09
C LYS A 417 21.20 46.43 -1.08
N THR A 418 21.61 46.41 0.20
CA THR A 418 21.36 47.36 1.31
C THR A 418 19.93 47.73 1.74
N ASP A 419 19.68 47.50 3.02
CA ASP A 419 18.52 47.88 3.83
C ASP A 419 18.53 49.36 4.30
N GLY A 420 17.52 49.72 5.10
CA GLY A 420 17.48 50.93 5.92
C GLY A 420 17.08 50.59 7.36
N GLU A 421 17.67 51.29 8.34
CA GLU A 421 17.71 50.91 9.75
C GLU A 421 16.53 51.44 10.58
N ASN A 422 16.25 50.82 11.73
CA ASN A 422 16.20 51.50 13.04
C ASN A 422 16.16 50.49 14.21
N GLU A 423 16.48 50.98 15.41
CA GLU A 423 17.01 50.18 16.53
C GLU A 423 16.01 49.91 17.68
N GLU A 424 16.26 48.86 18.48
CA GLU A 424 16.09 48.91 19.94
C GLU A 424 17.11 47.97 20.63
N VAL A 425 17.65 48.38 21.79
CA VAL A 425 19.01 48.01 22.27
C VAL A 425 19.08 48.00 23.81
N SER A 426 19.77 47.08 24.51
CA SER A 426 20.22 45.70 24.24
C SER A 426 20.66 45.04 25.57
N ASP A 427 20.95 43.73 25.59
CA ASP A 427 21.40 43.00 26.81
C ASP A 427 22.60 42.05 26.54
N SER A 428 23.55 42.47 25.69
CA SER A 428 24.64 41.62 25.16
C SER A 428 26.04 41.85 25.77
N VAL A 429 26.19 42.81 26.68
CA VAL A 429 27.51 43.36 27.06
C VAL A 429 28.38 42.38 27.87
N TYR A 430 27.79 41.36 28.52
CA TYR A 430 28.55 40.43 29.37
C TYR A 430 29.11 39.20 28.61
N THR A 431 28.49 38.79 27.49
CA THR A 431 28.91 37.60 26.74
C THR A 431 30.13 37.84 25.85
N ASP A 432 30.25 39.03 25.26
CA ASP A 432 31.32 39.33 24.29
C ASP A 432 32.70 39.46 24.93
N GLY A 433 32.79 39.75 26.24
CA GLY A 433 34.03 39.71 27.00
C GLY A 433 34.60 38.29 27.06
N ILE A 434 33.79 37.34 27.55
CA ILE A 434 34.16 35.93 27.72
C ILE A 434 34.54 35.29 26.36
N ILE A 435 33.79 35.61 25.30
CA ILE A 435 34.08 35.12 23.94
C ILE A 435 35.42 35.63 23.41
N ASN A 436 35.80 36.89 23.72
CA ASN A 436 37.11 37.43 23.33
C ASN A 436 38.26 36.87 24.18
N GLU A 437 38.06 36.64 25.48
CA GLU A 437 39.08 35.99 26.33
C GLU A 437 39.37 34.56 25.86
N ILE A 438 38.33 33.76 25.57
CA ILE A 438 38.48 32.41 24.99
C ILE A 438 39.21 32.46 23.63
N ARG A 439 38.88 33.43 22.77
CA ARG A 439 39.52 33.63 21.47
C ARG A 439 41.01 33.96 21.59
N ASN A 440 41.37 34.79 22.56
CA ASN A 440 42.77 35.12 22.85
C ASN A 440 43.53 33.90 23.41
N LEU A 441 42.95 33.17 24.36
CA LEU A 441 43.56 31.98 24.95
C LEU A 441 43.89 30.91 23.89
N VAL A 442 42.99 30.68 22.94
CA VAL A 442 43.20 29.75 21.81
C VAL A 442 44.25 30.29 20.82
N SER A 443 44.33 31.60 20.63
CA SER A 443 45.38 32.22 19.81
C SER A 443 46.78 32.06 20.42
N ASP A 444 46.91 32.25 21.74
CA ASP A 444 48.18 32.11 22.45
C ASP A 444 48.66 30.65 22.42
N ILE A 445 47.77 29.69 22.66
CA ILE A 445 48.04 28.24 22.52
C ILE A 445 48.48 27.87 21.08
N SER A 446 47.97 28.56 20.06
CA SER A 446 48.41 28.39 18.67
C SER A 446 49.81 28.96 18.41
N SER A 447 50.26 29.94 19.19
CA SER A 447 51.53 30.64 18.99
C SER A 447 52.76 29.89 19.53
N GLU A 448 52.63 29.13 20.62
CA GLU A 448 53.75 28.39 21.24
C GLU A 448 54.17 27.12 20.47
N LYS A 449 53.58 26.84 19.31
CA LYS A 449 53.82 25.63 18.50
C LYS A 449 55.17 25.62 17.76
N ASN A 450 56.23 26.10 18.41
CA ASN A 450 57.60 26.14 17.87
C ASN A 450 58.72 25.97 18.93
N ARG A 451 58.49 25.16 19.98
CA ARG A 451 59.56 24.57 20.80
C ARG A 451 59.20 23.15 21.26
N ASN A 452 60.18 22.25 21.19
CA ASN A 452 59.98 20.82 21.45
C ASN A 452 59.88 20.46 22.94
N THR A 453 59.24 19.32 23.20
CA THR A 453 59.31 18.49 24.43
C THR A 453 58.96 19.17 25.76
N LYS A 454 57.71 18.99 26.20
CA LYS A 454 57.32 18.81 27.61
C LYS A 454 56.43 17.57 27.74
N THR A 455 56.33 17.00 28.95
CA THR A 455 55.83 15.63 29.17
C THR A 455 54.30 15.48 29.08
N LYS A 456 53.86 14.25 28.85
CA LYS A 456 52.45 13.83 28.70
C LYS A 456 51.56 14.25 29.88
N GLU A 457 52.13 14.23 31.08
CA GLU A 457 51.51 14.65 32.35
C GLU A 457 51.03 16.10 32.30
N ALA A 458 51.70 16.99 31.57
CA ALA A 458 51.29 18.38 31.42
C ALA A 458 50.00 18.52 30.58
N GLN A 459 49.77 17.65 29.59
CA GLN A 459 48.51 17.65 28.83
C GLN A 459 47.35 17.06 29.64
N GLU A 460 47.61 16.02 30.44
CA GLU A 460 46.61 15.42 31.33
C GLU A 460 46.23 16.39 32.48
N SER A 461 47.19 17.15 33.02
CA SER A 461 46.93 18.23 33.98
C SER A 461 46.08 19.37 33.39
N ILE A 462 46.35 19.82 32.16
CA ILE A 462 45.54 20.85 31.49
C ILE A 462 44.11 20.35 31.23
N LEU A 463 43.94 19.09 30.83
CA LEU A 463 42.62 18.48 30.65
C LEU A 463 41.83 18.42 31.97
N GLN A 464 42.46 18.02 33.07
CA GLN A 464 41.82 17.97 34.39
C GLN A 464 41.43 19.37 34.91
N GLU A 465 42.25 20.40 34.68
CA GLU A 465 41.91 21.78 35.05
C GLU A 465 40.73 22.31 34.21
N ILE A 466 40.64 21.94 32.93
CA ILE A 466 39.49 22.26 32.05
C ILE A 466 38.21 21.54 32.52
N GLU A 467 38.26 20.24 32.83
CA GLU A 467 37.10 19.50 33.36
C GLU A 467 36.63 20.05 34.70
N LYS A 468 37.56 20.43 35.58
CA LYS A 468 37.27 21.10 36.86
C LYS A 468 36.61 22.46 36.66
N LEU A 469 37.15 23.32 35.80
CA LEU A 469 36.55 24.64 35.51
C LEU A 469 35.16 24.52 34.87
N ALA A 470 34.96 23.52 34.00
CA ALA A 470 33.64 23.20 33.47
C ALA A 470 32.65 22.74 34.57
N ALA A 471 33.10 21.91 35.52
CA ALA A 471 32.29 21.48 36.65
C ALA A 471 31.98 22.63 37.64
N GLU A 472 32.92 23.53 37.88
CA GLU A 472 32.72 24.73 38.71
C GLU A 472 31.70 25.68 38.06
N ALA A 473 31.81 25.94 36.75
CA ALA A 473 30.81 26.71 36.00
C ALA A 473 29.40 26.07 36.04
N TYR A 474 29.32 24.75 35.89
CA TYR A 474 28.06 24.00 35.99
C TYR A 474 27.45 24.03 37.40
N SER A 475 28.30 24.04 38.43
CA SER A 475 27.87 24.17 39.83
C SER A 475 27.35 25.57 40.15
N ILE A 476 28.04 26.62 39.67
CA ILE A 476 27.58 28.02 39.79
C ILE A 476 26.20 28.18 39.15
N PHE A 477 26.01 27.71 37.92
CA PHE A 477 24.73 27.79 37.20
C PHE A 477 23.58 27.06 37.93
N ARG A 478 23.88 26.03 38.72
CA ARG A 478 22.90 25.29 39.52
C ARG A 478 22.64 25.92 40.90
N SER A 479 23.52 26.82 41.37
CA SER A 479 23.46 27.42 42.71
C SER A 479 22.54 28.66 42.82
N SER A 480 22.17 29.29 41.70
CA SER A 480 21.28 30.46 41.68
C SER A 480 19.78 30.13 41.82
N MET A 481 19.42 28.85 41.78
CA MET A 481 18.03 28.37 41.74
C MET A 481 17.71 27.42 42.91
N GLN A 482 17.68 27.96 44.14
CA GLN A 482 16.66 27.59 45.13
C GLN A 482 16.64 28.57 46.31
N THR A 483 15.45 29.01 46.74
CA THR A 483 14.93 28.93 48.14
C THR A 483 13.80 29.93 48.35
N PHE A 484 12.57 29.44 48.40
CA PHE A 484 11.55 29.91 49.35
C PHE A 484 10.80 28.68 49.87
N LEU A 485 10.43 28.69 51.16
CA LEU A 485 9.78 27.57 51.83
C LEU A 485 8.26 27.55 51.58
N GLU A 486 7.67 26.37 51.74
CA GLU A 486 6.22 26.21 51.83
C GLU A 486 5.69 26.72 53.17
N GLU A 487 4.54 27.42 53.17
CA GLU A 487 3.65 27.39 54.32
C GLU A 487 2.17 27.60 53.91
N ALA A 488 1.31 26.67 54.37
CA ALA A 488 -0.14 26.76 54.56
C ALA A 488 -1.12 27.22 53.42
N VAL A 489 -1.87 26.23 52.91
CA VAL A 489 -3.34 26.26 52.63
C VAL A 489 -3.89 27.19 51.52
N SER A 490 -4.32 26.58 50.40
CA SER A 490 -5.72 26.62 49.92
C SER A 490 -5.95 25.68 48.71
N GLU A 491 -7.15 25.16 48.50
CA GLU A 491 -7.50 24.30 47.37
C GLU A 491 -7.71 25.10 46.07
N SER A 492 -6.84 24.93 45.06
CA SER A 492 -7.23 25.19 43.66
C SER A 492 -6.38 24.42 42.64
N LYS A 493 -7.09 23.81 41.66
CA LYS A 493 -6.64 23.19 40.39
C LYS A 493 -5.15 22.89 40.20
N ALA A 494 -4.82 21.60 40.11
CA ALA A 494 -3.54 21.13 39.62
C ALA A 494 -3.21 21.65 38.21
N VAL A 495 -1.94 21.99 37.99
CA VAL A 495 -1.35 22.29 36.68
C VAL A 495 -0.57 21.05 36.25
N ASP A 496 -0.78 20.57 35.02
CA ASP A 496 -0.09 19.39 34.51
C ASP A 496 1.43 19.59 34.44
N SER A 497 2.19 18.68 35.06
CA SER A 497 3.62 18.56 34.81
C SER A 497 3.86 18.13 33.35
N PRO A 498 4.87 18.67 32.65
CA PRO A 498 5.13 18.33 31.25
C PRO A 498 5.37 16.83 31.08
N SER A 499 4.72 16.23 30.08
CA SER A 499 4.74 14.78 29.87
C SER A 499 6.16 14.28 29.57
N LYS A 500 6.69 13.40 30.44
CA LYS A 500 8.01 12.81 30.26
C LYS A 500 8.06 12.02 28.95
N VAL A 501 8.87 12.49 28.01
CA VAL A 501 9.12 11.83 26.73
C VAL A 501 9.64 10.41 26.96
N SER A 502 9.12 9.44 26.20
CA SER A 502 9.66 8.08 26.17
C SER A 502 9.59 7.52 24.75
N SER A 503 10.59 6.75 24.33
CA SER A 503 10.68 6.09 23.03
C SER A 503 9.38 5.41 22.57
N GLY A 504 8.66 4.72 23.45
CA GLY A 504 7.39 4.07 23.08
C GLY A 504 6.19 5.01 22.88
N THR A 505 6.32 6.33 23.00
CA THR A 505 5.20 7.29 22.85
C THR A 505 5.57 8.70 22.35
N GLY A 506 6.86 9.07 22.26
CA GLY A 506 7.24 10.48 22.10
C GLY A 506 6.73 11.33 23.28
N SER A 507 6.16 12.49 22.98
CA SER A 507 5.41 13.34 23.92
C SER A 507 4.03 12.79 24.27
N GLY A 508 3.45 12.02 23.35
CA GLY A 508 2.07 11.53 23.32
C GLY A 508 1.17 12.23 22.31
N TYR A 509 1.59 13.36 21.71
CA TYR A 509 0.80 14.12 20.72
C TYR A 509 1.13 13.76 19.26
N GLU A 510 1.99 12.77 19.04
CA GLU A 510 2.57 12.47 17.74
C GLU A 510 1.54 12.09 16.67
N ILE A 511 1.79 12.59 15.45
CA ILE A 511 1.09 12.22 14.22
C ILE A 511 2.18 11.88 13.20
N LEU A 512 2.16 10.64 12.72
CA LEU A 512 3.19 10.07 11.85
C LEU A 512 2.73 10.11 10.38
N CYS A 513 3.61 10.59 9.51
CA CYS A 513 3.51 10.41 8.05
C CYS A 513 4.46 9.29 7.63
N GLN A 514 3.98 8.31 6.86
CA GLN A 514 4.88 7.43 6.13
C GLN A 514 5.40 8.21 4.91
N GLY A 515 6.70 8.47 4.84
CA GLY A 515 7.35 9.33 3.83
C GLY A 515 7.67 8.65 2.50
N PHE A 516 7.04 7.51 2.20
CA PHE A 516 7.30 6.71 1.00
C PHE A 516 6.17 5.73 0.73
N ASN A 517 6.15 5.22 -0.50
CA ASN A 517 5.34 4.10 -0.94
C ASN A 517 6.25 2.99 -1.53
N TRP A 518 5.69 1.89 -2.02
CA TRP A 518 6.51 0.79 -2.55
C TRP A 518 7.29 1.19 -3.83
N GLU A 519 6.70 2.04 -4.65
CA GLU A 519 7.25 2.53 -5.92
C GLU A 519 8.33 3.61 -5.75
N SER A 520 8.43 4.27 -4.59
CA SER A 520 9.38 5.36 -4.29
C SER A 520 10.84 5.03 -4.64
N ASN A 521 11.22 3.74 -4.63
CA ASN A 521 12.55 3.28 -5.02
C ASN A 521 12.90 3.57 -6.49
N LYS A 522 11.87 3.67 -7.36
CA LYS A 522 12.03 3.76 -8.82
C LYS A 522 12.34 5.19 -9.30
N SER A 523 12.20 6.19 -8.43
CA SER A 523 12.61 7.58 -8.68
C SER A 523 14.13 7.69 -8.90
N GLY A 524 14.94 6.98 -8.10
CA GLY A 524 16.40 7.16 -8.07
C GLY A 524 16.88 8.48 -7.44
N ARG A 525 15.95 9.35 -7.01
CA ARG A 525 16.21 10.66 -6.35
C ARG A 525 15.17 10.98 -5.27
N TRP A 526 14.56 9.95 -4.66
CA TRP A 526 13.44 10.08 -3.72
C TRP A 526 13.74 11.04 -2.55
N TYR A 527 14.96 11.02 -2.01
CA TYR A 527 15.32 11.93 -0.92
C TYR A 527 15.21 13.41 -1.31
N LYS A 528 15.43 13.78 -2.59
CA LYS A 528 15.22 15.15 -3.09
C LYS A 528 13.73 15.47 -3.25
N GLU A 529 12.97 14.56 -3.85
CA GLU A 529 11.51 14.73 -4.04
C GLU A 529 10.77 14.86 -2.70
N LEU A 530 11.20 14.12 -1.67
CA LEU A 530 10.65 14.23 -0.32
C LEU A 530 11.13 15.48 0.42
N LYS A 531 12.37 15.94 0.18
CA LYS A 531 12.89 17.21 0.73
C LYS A 531 12.08 18.40 0.21
N GLU A 532 11.75 18.40 -1.08
CA GLU A 532 10.88 19.41 -1.72
C GLU A 532 9.48 19.47 -1.08
N LYS A 533 9.05 18.42 -0.35
CA LYS A 533 7.76 18.32 0.36
C LYS A 533 7.83 18.56 1.87
N ALA A 534 9.00 18.88 2.45
CA ALA A 534 9.15 18.96 3.90
C ALA A 534 8.26 20.04 4.55
N GLU A 535 8.18 21.22 3.95
CA GLU A 535 7.34 22.33 4.41
C GLU A 535 5.84 22.01 4.28
N GLU A 536 5.45 21.32 3.20
CA GLU A 536 4.09 20.82 2.99
C GLU A 536 3.69 19.86 4.12
N VAL A 537 4.53 18.85 4.42
CA VAL A 537 4.31 17.88 5.51
C VAL A 537 4.18 18.56 6.88
N SER A 538 5.05 19.53 7.20
CA SER A 538 4.96 20.28 8.46
C SER A 538 3.68 21.12 8.53
N SER A 539 3.32 21.81 7.45
CA SER A 539 2.11 22.66 7.37
C SER A 539 0.79 21.87 7.54
N LEU A 540 0.77 20.60 7.15
CA LEU A 540 -0.36 19.69 7.34
C LEU A 540 -0.52 19.24 8.81
N GLY A 541 0.46 19.53 9.68
CA GLY A 541 0.43 19.25 11.12
C GLY A 541 1.02 17.90 11.52
N PHE A 542 1.82 17.26 10.66
CA PHE A 542 2.60 16.07 11.01
C PHE A 542 3.77 16.42 11.93
N SER A 543 4.03 15.59 12.94
CA SER A 543 5.15 15.76 13.88
C SER A 543 6.29 14.76 13.65
N ILE A 544 5.99 13.64 12.98
CA ILE A 544 6.95 12.58 12.65
C ILE A 544 6.83 12.23 11.16
N ILE A 545 7.96 11.99 10.51
CA ILE A 545 8.01 11.27 9.24
C ILE A 545 8.87 10.00 9.34
N TRP A 546 8.36 8.89 8.80
CA TRP A 546 9.07 7.62 8.67
C TRP A 546 9.66 7.50 7.26
N LEU A 547 10.99 7.41 7.17
CA LEU A 547 11.73 7.25 5.92
C LEU A 547 11.97 5.76 5.61
N PRO A 548 12.08 5.36 4.33
CA PRO A 548 12.34 3.97 3.93
C PRO A 548 13.74 3.49 4.37
N PRO A 549 14.03 2.17 4.30
CA PRO A 549 15.32 1.63 4.73
C PRO A 549 16.48 2.29 3.97
N PRO A 550 17.44 2.94 4.66
CA PRO A 550 18.45 3.78 4.00
C PRO A 550 19.60 2.99 3.37
N THR A 551 19.63 1.67 3.52
CA THR A 551 20.79 0.80 3.33
C THR A 551 20.89 0.25 1.90
N GLU A 552 22.11 -0.01 1.41
CA GLU A 552 22.32 -0.81 0.18
C GLU A 552 21.74 -2.22 0.34
N SER A 553 20.83 -2.58 -0.56
CA SER A 553 19.96 -3.75 -0.46
C SER A 553 19.88 -4.51 -1.79
N VAL A 554 19.64 -5.81 -1.69
CA VAL A 554 19.43 -6.70 -2.85
C VAL A 554 18.06 -6.43 -3.50
N SER A 555 17.03 -6.21 -2.69
CA SER A 555 15.75 -5.64 -3.15
C SER A 555 15.89 -4.12 -3.27
N PRO A 556 15.40 -3.50 -4.35
CA PRO A 556 15.53 -2.06 -4.53
C PRO A 556 14.76 -1.24 -3.48
N GLU A 557 13.78 -1.84 -2.80
CA GLU A 557 12.97 -1.25 -1.72
C GLU A 557 13.67 -1.22 -0.34
N GLY A 558 14.89 -1.77 -0.21
CA GLY A 558 15.67 -1.71 1.03
C GLY A 558 15.50 -2.90 1.98
N TYR A 559 14.44 -3.70 1.85
CA TYR A 559 14.09 -4.81 2.75
C TYR A 559 14.92 -6.11 2.58
N MET A 560 16.08 -6.04 1.93
CA MET A 560 17.09 -7.12 1.88
C MET A 560 18.51 -6.53 2.05
N PRO A 561 18.78 -5.86 3.18
CA PRO A 561 19.97 -5.03 3.38
C PRO A 561 21.26 -5.84 3.37
N LYS A 562 22.37 -5.23 2.93
CA LYS A 562 23.64 -5.93 2.66
C LYS A 562 24.81 -5.36 3.46
N ASP A 563 25.28 -4.15 3.15
CA ASP A 563 26.25 -3.42 3.98
C ASP A 563 25.55 -2.29 4.73
N LEU A 564 25.33 -2.50 6.04
CA LEU A 564 24.56 -1.58 6.88
C LEU A 564 25.18 -0.17 6.95
N TYR A 565 26.49 -0.03 6.71
CA TYR A 565 27.16 1.28 6.70
C TYR A 565 27.16 1.95 5.32
N ASN A 566 26.72 1.27 4.25
CA ASN A 566 26.58 1.85 2.93
C ASN A 566 25.15 2.37 2.73
N LEU A 567 24.93 3.66 2.95
CA LEU A 567 23.61 4.31 2.83
C LEU A 567 23.35 4.93 1.44
N ASN A 568 23.98 4.37 0.39
CA ASN A 568 23.72 4.75 -0.99
C ASN A 568 22.72 3.74 -1.57
N SER A 569 21.43 4.00 -1.34
CA SER A 569 20.32 3.14 -1.70
C SER A 569 19.68 3.55 -3.03
N ARG A 570 18.52 2.98 -3.38
CA ARG A 570 17.72 3.44 -4.53
C ARG A 570 16.98 4.75 -4.28
N TYR A 571 16.81 5.14 -3.02
CA TYR A 571 16.16 6.39 -2.63
C TYR A 571 17.10 7.61 -2.77
N GLY A 572 18.41 7.38 -2.71
CA GLY A 572 19.45 8.39 -2.93
C GLY A 572 20.76 8.06 -2.21
N THR A 573 21.67 9.03 -2.21
CA THR A 573 22.97 8.95 -1.52
C THR A 573 22.89 9.35 -0.04
N ILE A 574 23.93 9.00 0.72
CA ILE A 574 24.05 9.34 2.14
C ILE A 574 24.00 10.85 2.42
N GLU A 575 24.54 11.69 1.53
CA GLU A 575 24.52 13.16 1.71
C GLU A 575 23.15 13.76 1.36
N GLU A 576 22.43 13.19 0.39
CA GLU A 576 21.03 13.56 0.12
C GLU A 576 20.11 13.15 1.28
N LEU A 577 20.39 12.04 1.95
CA LEU A 577 19.68 11.61 3.15
C LEU A 577 19.93 12.56 4.34
N LYS A 578 21.18 12.96 4.59
CA LYS A 578 21.52 13.97 5.62
C LYS A 578 20.81 15.30 5.35
N ASP A 579 20.83 15.76 4.10
CA ASP A 579 20.20 17.01 3.66
C ASP A 579 18.66 16.97 3.79
N LEU A 580 18.05 15.82 3.54
CA LEU A 580 16.63 15.54 3.80
C LEU A 580 16.30 15.60 5.30
N VAL A 581 17.05 14.89 6.15
CA VAL A 581 16.80 14.87 7.61
C VAL A 581 16.95 16.27 8.21
N LYS A 582 18.03 16.98 7.83
CA LYS A 582 18.25 18.37 8.23
C LYS A 582 17.07 19.27 7.84
N LYS A 583 16.53 19.14 6.62
CA LYS A 583 15.38 19.94 6.18
C LYS A 583 14.10 19.61 6.95
N PHE A 584 13.88 18.36 7.37
CA PHE A 584 12.77 18.03 8.27
C PHE A 584 12.93 18.62 9.67
N HIS A 585 14.15 18.61 10.22
CA HIS A 585 14.45 19.28 11.49
C HIS A 585 14.23 20.80 11.44
N GLU A 586 14.62 21.46 10.34
CA GLU A 586 14.35 22.89 10.11
C GLU A 586 12.85 23.25 10.15
N VAL A 587 11.97 22.31 9.83
CA VAL A 587 10.50 22.48 9.90
C VAL A 587 9.87 21.77 11.10
N ASN A 588 10.66 21.44 12.13
CA ASN A 588 10.26 20.81 13.39
C ASN A 588 9.62 19.40 13.28
N VAL A 589 9.82 18.69 12.17
CA VAL A 589 9.36 17.31 11.99
C VAL A 589 10.48 16.35 12.41
N LYS A 590 10.15 15.38 13.27
CA LYS A 590 11.09 14.33 13.70
C LYS A 590 11.17 13.20 12.69
N VAL A 591 12.35 12.61 12.53
CA VAL A 591 12.60 11.62 11.46
C VAL A 591 12.90 10.23 12.03
N LEU A 592 12.11 9.24 11.62
CA LEU A 592 12.39 7.83 11.90
C LEU A 592 13.08 7.16 10.71
N GLY A 593 14.11 6.37 11.01
CA GLY A 593 14.69 5.44 10.04
C GLY A 593 13.98 4.09 10.12
N ASP A 594 13.69 3.50 8.97
CA ASP A 594 13.34 2.09 8.89
C ASP A 594 14.59 1.22 9.10
N VAL A 595 14.55 0.32 10.07
CA VAL A 595 15.69 -0.53 10.44
C VAL A 595 15.34 -2.00 10.32
N VAL A 596 15.84 -2.59 9.23
CA VAL A 596 15.70 -4.01 8.89
C VAL A 596 16.77 -4.79 9.64
N LEU A 597 16.35 -5.43 10.75
CA LEU A 597 17.25 -6.07 11.72
C LEU A 597 17.24 -7.60 11.65
N ASN A 598 16.09 -8.22 11.35
CA ASN A 598 15.90 -9.67 11.43
C ASN A 598 16.80 -10.48 10.47
N HIS A 599 16.99 -9.97 9.25
CA HIS A 599 17.67 -10.69 8.17
C HIS A 599 18.58 -9.76 7.39
N ARG A 600 19.65 -10.32 6.82
CA ARG A 600 20.67 -9.54 6.10
C ARG A 600 21.29 -10.38 4.98
N CYS A 601 21.45 -9.81 3.81
CA CYS A 601 22.12 -10.45 2.68
C CYS A 601 23.64 -10.45 2.85
N ALA A 602 24.25 -11.62 2.66
CA ALA A 602 25.70 -11.78 2.68
C ALA A 602 26.37 -11.27 1.39
N GLN A 603 27.59 -10.75 1.52
CA GLN A 603 28.40 -10.22 0.42
C GLN A 603 29.07 -11.32 -0.41
N TYR A 604 29.38 -12.47 0.20
CA TYR A 604 30.19 -13.53 -0.41
C TYR A 604 29.63 -14.93 -0.13
N LYS A 605 30.02 -15.89 -0.97
CA LYS A 605 29.68 -17.31 -0.82
C LYS A 605 30.77 -18.05 -0.04
N ASN A 606 30.37 -19.02 0.78
CA ASN A 606 31.28 -20.00 1.36
C ASN A 606 31.73 -21.07 0.34
N GLN A 607 32.53 -22.03 0.82
CA GLN A 607 33.06 -23.14 0.02
C GLN A 607 31.96 -24.05 -0.57
N ASN A 608 30.78 -24.09 0.05
CA ASN A 608 29.60 -24.84 -0.42
C ASN A 608 28.75 -24.03 -1.43
N GLY A 609 29.14 -22.79 -1.75
CA GLY A 609 28.39 -21.89 -2.63
C GLY A 609 27.22 -21.16 -1.96
N VAL A 610 27.08 -21.22 -0.63
CA VAL A 610 25.98 -20.59 0.13
C VAL A 610 26.36 -19.16 0.53
N TRP A 611 25.40 -18.23 0.40
CA TRP A 611 25.57 -16.81 0.73
C TRP A 611 25.51 -16.58 2.25
N ASN A 612 26.62 -16.79 2.96
CA ASN A 612 26.67 -16.64 4.42
C ASN A 612 27.96 -16.00 4.97
N ILE A 613 28.75 -15.34 4.11
CA ILE A 613 29.93 -14.55 4.53
C ILE A 613 29.64 -13.06 4.29
N PHE A 614 29.59 -12.29 5.37
CA PHE A 614 29.26 -10.87 5.32
C PHE A 614 30.52 -9.99 5.13
N GLY A 615 30.28 -8.74 4.73
CA GLY A 615 31.30 -7.73 4.51
C GLY A 615 30.85 -6.35 5.00
N GLY A 616 31.55 -5.32 4.52
CA GLY A 616 31.44 -3.97 5.09
C GLY A 616 32.12 -3.89 6.46
N ARG A 617 31.68 -2.96 7.32
CA ARG A 617 32.18 -2.86 8.71
C ARG A 617 31.71 -4.04 9.58
N LEU A 618 30.56 -4.63 9.27
CA LEU A 618 29.97 -5.78 9.96
C LEU A 618 30.29 -7.06 9.17
N ASN A 619 31.58 -7.42 9.16
CA ASN A 619 32.17 -8.55 8.43
C ASN A 619 31.98 -9.89 9.16
N TRP A 620 30.73 -10.18 9.54
CA TRP A 620 30.33 -11.42 10.19
C TRP A 620 30.50 -12.66 9.31
N ASP A 621 30.46 -13.84 9.93
CA ASP A 621 30.40 -15.13 9.27
C ASP A 621 29.11 -15.89 9.64
N ASP A 622 29.04 -17.17 9.29
CA ASP A 622 27.91 -18.06 9.54
C ASP A 622 27.51 -18.22 11.02
N ARG A 623 28.36 -17.82 11.98
CA ARG A 623 27.99 -17.76 13.42
C ARG A 623 26.99 -16.64 13.74
N ALA A 624 26.83 -15.66 12.86
CA ALA A 624 25.81 -14.62 13.00
C ALA A 624 24.45 -15.02 12.40
N ILE A 625 24.31 -16.24 11.87
CA ILE A 625 23.08 -16.75 11.26
C ILE A 625 22.52 -17.88 12.13
N VAL A 626 21.20 -17.90 12.31
CA VAL A 626 20.52 -18.90 13.13
C VAL A 626 20.69 -20.32 12.57
N ALA A 627 20.93 -21.29 13.44
CA ALA A 627 21.31 -22.67 13.06
C ALA A 627 20.14 -23.54 12.56
N ASP A 628 18.92 -23.03 12.62
CA ASP A 628 17.70 -23.63 12.06
C ASP A 628 17.17 -22.88 10.81
N ASP A 629 17.98 -21.99 10.23
CA ASP A 629 17.78 -21.53 8.85
C ASP A 629 18.23 -22.64 7.86
N PRO A 630 17.30 -23.26 7.11
CA PRO A 630 17.64 -24.40 6.25
C PRO A 630 18.40 -24.03 4.98
N HIS A 631 18.41 -22.74 4.60
CA HIS A 631 18.95 -22.27 3.32
C HIS A 631 20.37 -21.71 3.47
N PHE A 632 20.68 -21.04 4.58
CA PHE A 632 21.90 -20.25 4.72
C PHE A 632 23.00 -20.88 5.59
N GLN A 633 22.84 -22.14 6.02
CA GLN A 633 23.87 -22.93 6.74
C GLN A 633 24.42 -22.20 7.98
N GLY A 634 23.54 -21.68 8.84
CA GLY A 634 23.92 -20.96 10.06
C GLY A 634 24.62 -21.85 11.10
N ARG A 635 25.46 -21.22 11.93
CA ARG A 635 26.18 -21.83 13.06
C ARG A 635 26.05 -21.03 14.36
N GLY A 636 25.09 -20.11 14.43
CA GLY A 636 24.68 -19.47 15.68
C GLY A 636 23.83 -20.39 16.56
N ASN A 637 23.02 -19.80 17.42
CA ASN A 637 21.94 -20.47 18.14
C ASN A 637 20.70 -20.60 17.24
N LYS A 638 19.63 -21.18 17.79
CA LYS A 638 18.31 -21.26 17.13
C LYS A 638 17.64 -19.89 17.00
N SER A 639 16.72 -19.75 16.07
CA SER A 639 15.89 -18.54 15.94
C SER A 639 15.09 -18.26 17.22
N SER A 640 14.73 -17.00 17.40
CA SER A 640 13.92 -16.53 18.55
C SER A 640 12.56 -15.96 18.11
N GLY A 641 12.14 -16.37 16.91
CA GLY A 641 10.99 -15.91 16.16
C GLY A 641 11.03 -16.49 14.73
N ASP A 642 10.21 -15.94 13.85
CA ASP A 642 9.98 -16.49 12.50
C ASP A 642 11.11 -16.22 11.50
N ASN A 643 11.43 -17.19 10.66
CA ASN A 643 12.49 -17.06 9.64
C ASN A 643 11.96 -16.43 8.35
N PHE A 644 12.59 -15.35 7.89
CA PHE A 644 12.40 -14.78 6.56
C PHE A 644 13.21 -15.58 5.52
N HIS A 645 12.55 -16.44 4.75
CA HIS A 645 13.24 -17.46 3.94
C HIS A 645 14.13 -16.95 2.79
N ALA A 646 14.02 -15.68 2.38
CA ALA A 646 14.74 -15.14 1.22
C ALA A 646 16.12 -14.52 1.54
N ALA A 647 16.49 -14.38 2.82
CA ALA A 647 17.80 -13.88 3.24
C ALA A 647 18.25 -14.52 4.57
N PRO A 648 19.55 -14.61 4.87
CA PRO A 648 20.04 -15.12 6.14
C PRO A 648 19.43 -14.45 7.36
N ASN A 649 18.80 -15.24 8.24
CA ASN A 649 18.19 -14.79 9.48
C ASN A 649 19.24 -14.65 10.60
N ILE A 650 19.25 -13.51 11.29
CA ILE A 650 20.37 -13.07 12.13
C ILE A 650 20.20 -13.54 13.58
N ASP A 651 21.26 -14.13 14.13
CA ASP A 651 21.28 -14.57 15.52
C ASP A 651 21.55 -13.41 16.50
N HIS A 652 20.48 -12.72 16.86
CA HIS A 652 20.47 -11.68 17.90
C HIS A 652 20.89 -12.17 19.30
N SER A 653 20.99 -13.48 19.55
CA SER A 653 21.51 -13.99 20.83
C SER A 653 23.04 -13.86 20.94
N GLN A 654 23.76 -13.66 19.83
CA GLN A 654 25.21 -13.40 19.86
C GLN A 654 25.54 -12.00 20.39
N ASP A 655 26.43 -11.93 21.38
CA ASP A 655 26.87 -10.66 21.97
C ASP A 655 27.54 -9.73 20.94
N PHE A 656 28.30 -10.28 19.98
CA PHE A 656 28.95 -9.48 18.94
C PHE A 656 27.94 -8.88 17.96
N VAL A 657 26.92 -9.64 17.55
CA VAL A 657 25.81 -9.14 16.72
C VAL A 657 25.07 -8.02 17.44
N ARG A 658 24.75 -8.17 18.73
CA ARG A 658 24.09 -7.09 19.49
C ARG A 658 24.98 -5.88 19.66
N LYS A 659 26.26 -6.04 19.96
CA LYS A 659 27.23 -4.93 20.08
C LYS A 659 27.32 -4.13 18.78
N ASP A 660 27.52 -4.82 17.66
CA ASP A 660 27.72 -4.17 16.36
C ASP A 660 26.44 -3.47 15.85
N LEU A 661 25.26 -4.06 16.10
CA LEU A 661 23.97 -3.41 15.79
C LEU A 661 23.71 -2.19 16.69
N LYS A 662 24.11 -2.21 17.97
CA LYS A 662 24.06 -1.02 18.84
C LYS A 662 24.99 0.08 18.31
N GLU A 663 26.24 -0.25 17.93
CA GLU A 663 27.16 0.71 17.30
C GLU A 663 26.61 1.30 15.99
N TRP A 664 25.89 0.50 15.19
CA TRP A 664 25.28 0.96 13.95
C TRP A 664 24.09 1.91 14.19
N LEU A 665 23.16 1.57 15.09
CA LEU A 665 22.03 2.43 15.42
C LEU A 665 22.48 3.76 16.04
N CYS A 666 23.48 3.73 16.95
CA CYS A 666 24.06 4.95 17.50
C CYS A 666 24.81 5.79 16.45
N TRP A 667 25.48 5.14 15.47
CA TRP A 667 26.07 5.83 14.33
C TRP A 667 25.01 6.48 13.43
N LEU A 668 23.91 5.78 13.10
CA LEU A 668 22.82 6.34 12.31
C LEU A 668 22.23 7.61 12.94
N ARG A 669 22.02 7.64 14.26
CA ARG A 669 21.57 8.87 14.94
C ARG A 669 22.60 9.99 14.86
N LYS A 670 23.88 9.68 15.07
CA LYS A 670 24.96 10.68 15.12
C LYS A 670 25.36 11.25 13.76
N GLU A 671 25.39 10.41 12.71
CA GLU A 671 25.86 10.76 11.37
C GLU A 671 24.73 11.29 10.47
N ILE A 672 23.52 10.75 10.62
CA ILE A 672 22.38 11.05 9.74
C ILE A 672 21.34 11.94 10.43
N GLY A 673 21.30 11.96 11.77
CA GLY A 673 20.37 12.78 12.54
C GLY A 673 19.04 12.10 12.88
N TYR A 674 18.91 10.79 12.69
CA TYR A 674 17.65 10.08 13.00
C TYR A 674 17.22 10.29 14.47
N ASP A 675 15.98 10.72 14.66
CA ASP A 675 15.36 10.88 15.98
C ASP A 675 14.92 9.53 16.55
N GLY A 676 14.56 8.57 15.70
CA GLY A 676 14.03 7.28 16.13
C GLY A 676 13.85 6.24 15.03
N TRP A 677 13.05 5.21 15.29
CA TRP A 677 13.04 3.98 14.50
C TRP A 677 11.62 3.47 14.17
N ARG A 678 11.43 2.98 12.94
CA ARG A 678 10.47 1.91 12.63
C ARG A 678 11.27 0.61 12.54
N LEU A 679 10.91 -0.38 13.35
CA LEU A 679 11.58 -1.68 13.41
C LEU A 679 10.81 -2.66 12.53
N ASP A 680 11.50 -3.17 11.51
CA ASP A 680 10.97 -4.14 10.55
C ASP A 680 10.79 -5.53 11.15
N PHE A 681 9.75 -6.25 10.70
CA PHE A 681 9.55 -7.68 10.91
C PHE A 681 9.90 -8.18 12.34
N VAL A 682 9.44 -7.48 13.38
CA VAL A 682 9.85 -7.75 14.77
C VAL A 682 9.25 -9.02 15.39
N ARG A 683 8.52 -9.81 14.59
CA ARG A 683 8.13 -11.20 14.86
C ARG A 683 9.27 -12.20 14.61
N GLY A 684 10.31 -11.82 13.85
CA GLY A 684 11.45 -12.70 13.54
C GLY A 684 12.43 -12.94 14.71
N PHE A 685 12.44 -12.06 15.71
CA PHE A 685 13.37 -12.14 16.84
C PHE A 685 12.77 -11.60 18.14
N TRP A 686 13.30 -12.06 19.27
CA TRP A 686 12.75 -11.73 20.59
C TRP A 686 12.86 -10.23 20.93
N GLY A 687 11.72 -9.62 21.30
CA GLY A 687 11.60 -8.20 21.64
C GLY A 687 12.48 -7.70 22.79
N GLY A 688 13.01 -8.59 23.63
CA GLY A 688 14.01 -8.22 24.63
C GLY A 688 15.34 -7.75 24.03
N TYR A 689 15.68 -8.17 22.80
CA TYR A 689 16.81 -7.60 22.07
C TYR A 689 16.50 -6.19 21.56
N VAL A 690 15.23 -5.89 21.25
CA VAL A 690 14.79 -4.54 20.87
C VAL A 690 14.93 -3.57 22.04
N LYS A 691 14.54 -3.95 23.27
CA LYS A 691 14.87 -3.18 24.49
C LYS A 691 16.36 -2.81 24.53
N ASP A 692 17.20 -3.82 24.34
CA ASP A 692 18.66 -3.73 24.35
C ASP A 692 19.21 -2.73 23.32
N TYR A 693 18.55 -2.60 22.16
CA TYR A 693 18.86 -1.63 21.10
C TYR A 693 18.32 -0.23 21.39
N LEU A 694 17.12 -0.11 21.97
CA LEU A 694 16.48 1.16 22.29
C LEU A 694 17.10 1.85 23.52
N GLU A 695 17.55 1.08 24.51
CA GLU A 695 18.34 1.60 25.64
C GLU A 695 19.73 2.08 25.22
N ALA A 696 20.35 1.44 24.22
CA ALA A 696 21.65 1.86 23.72
C ALA A 696 21.57 3.07 22.76
N SER A 697 20.50 3.16 21.97
CA SER A 697 20.33 4.21 20.94
C SER A 697 19.46 5.39 21.37
N GLU A 698 18.82 5.36 22.54
CA GLU A 698 18.04 6.46 23.15
C GLU A 698 17.10 7.27 22.19
N PRO A 699 16.24 6.63 21.38
CA PRO A 699 15.42 7.33 20.39
C PRO A 699 14.25 8.10 21.01
N TYR A 700 13.84 9.19 20.34
CA TYR A 700 12.66 9.97 20.68
C TYR A 700 11.36 9.16 20.53
N PHE A 701 11.28 8.36 19.46
CA PHE A 701 10.12 7.52 19.15
C PHE A 701 10.56 6.18 18.52
N ALA A 702 9.87 5.09 18.87
CA ALA A 702 10.15 3.75 18.35
C ALA A 702 8.85 2.96 18.17
N VAL A 703 8.65 2.39 16.97
CA VAL A 703 7.50 1.53 16.64
C VAL A 703 7.97 0.23 15.99
N GLY A 704 7.46 -0.91 16.44
CA GLY A 704 7.69 -2.21 15.82
C GLY A 704 6.52 -2.70 14.97
N GLU A 705 6.82 -3.36 13.85
CA GLU A 705 5.83 -4.07 13.04
C GLU A 705 5.63 -5.52 13.51
N PHE A 706 4.81 -5.69 14.55
CA PHE A 706 4.31 -7.01 14.92
C PHE A 706 3.04 -7.31 14.11
N TRP A 707 3.22 -7.70 12.84
CA TRP A 707 2.14 -8.16 11.98
C TRP A 707 2.05 -9.67 12.03
N ASP A 708 0.89 -10.20 12.42
CA ASP A 708 0.54 -11.61 12.47
C ASP A 708 -0.90 -11.80 11.96
N SER A 709 -1.38 -13.03 11.87
CA SER A 709 -2.73 -13.36 11.40
C SER A 709 -3.79 -13.14 12.49
N LEU A 710 -4.88 -12.47 12.10
CA LEU A 710 -6.11 -12.40 12.88
C LEU A 710 -6.76 -13.78 13.04
N SER A 711 -7.67 -13.91 14.00
CA SER A 711 -8.49 -15.11 14.19
C SER A 711 -9.67 -15.14 13.21
N TYR A 712 -9.89 -16.30 12.59
CA TYR A 712 -11.00 -16.56 11.66
C TYR A 712 -11.64 -17.92 11.91
N SER A 713 -12.95 -17.94 12.15
CA SER A 713 -13.78 -19.16 12.11
C SER A 713 -14.45 -19.30 10.75
N TYR A 714 -14.25 -20.42 10.04
CA TYR A 714 -14.88 -20.72 8.74
C TYR A 714 -14.75 -19.57 7.70
N SER A 715 -13.56 -18.98 7.60
CA SER A 715 -13.25 -17.81 6.75
C SER A 715 -14.03 -16.52 7.07
N VAL A 716 -14.69 -16.44 8.23
CA VAL A 716 -15.25 -15.20 8.80
C VAL A 716 -14.32 -14.73 9.91
N MET A 717 -13.94 -13.44 9.90
CA MET A 717 -13.12 -12.85 10.96
C MET A 717 -13.90 -12.89 12.29
N ASP A 718 -13.28 -13.46 13.33
CA ASP A 718 -13.91 -13.56 14.65
C ASP A 718 -14.15 -12.17 15.24
N HIS A 719 -15.18 -12.04 16.07
CA HIS A 719 -15.46 -10.77 16.77
C HIS A 719 -14.39 -10.45 17.81
N ASN A 720 -14.07 -11.45 18.65
CA ASN A 720 -13.03 -11.33 19.66
C ASN A 720 -11.66 -11.58 19.00
N GLN A 721 -10.79 -10.57 19.07
CA GLN A 721 -9.40 -10.62 18.59
C GLN A 721 -8.40 -10.41 19.74
N ASP A 722 -8.82 -10.66 20.99
CA ASP A 722 -8.00 -10.49 22.20
C ASP A 722 -6.68 -11.27 22.10
N ALA A 723 -6.72 -12.50 21.57
CA ALA A 723 -5.53 -13.30 21.35
C ALA A 723 -4.51 -12.65 20.39
N HIS A 724 -4.96 -11.86 19.41
CA HIS A 724 -4.07 -11.14 18.49
C HIS A 724 -3.50 -9.87 19.13
N ARG A 725 -4.33 -9.02 19.75
CA ARG A 725 -3.83 -7.84 20.48
C ARG A 725 -2.97 -8.19 21.69
N GLN A 726 -3.18 -9.36 22.30
CA GLN A 726 -2.31 -9.88 23.36
C GLN A 726 -0.90 -10.16 22.85
N ARG A 727 -0.72 -10.85 21.70
CA ARG A 727 0.63 -11.12 21.14
C ARG A 727 1.41 -9.85 20.86
N ILE A 728 0.74 -8.80 20.38
CA ILE A 728 1.35 -7.47 20.21
C ILE A 728 1.74 -6.85 21.56
N ILE A 729 0.89 -6.95 22.59
CA ILE A 729 1.22 -6.47 23.94
C ILE A 729 2.34 -7.28 24.60
N ASP A 730 2.42 -8.60 24.37
CA ASP A 730 3.50 -9.44 24.88
C ASP A 730 4.84 -9.06 24.25
N TRP A 731 4.86 -8.72 22.96
CA TRP A 731 6.02 -8.14 22.30
C TRP A 731 6.38 -6.75 22.87
N ILE A 732 5.41 -5.85 23.07
CA ILE A 732 5.64 -4.54 23.72
C ILE A 732 6.22 -4.73 25.12
N ASN A 733 5.70 -5.68 25.91
CA ASN A 733 6.19 -6.04 27.24
C ASN A 733 7.62 -6.61 27.18
N ALA A 734 7.96 -7.42 26.17
CA ALA A 734 9.33 -7.89 25.96
C ALA A 734 10.30 -6.73 25.68
N THR A 735 9.84 -5.64 25.03
CA THR A 735 10.63 -4.39 24.94
C THR A 735 10.71 -3.60 26.25
N ASN A 736 10.19 -4.10 27.38
CA ASN A 736 9.95 -3.33 28.61
C ASN A 736 9.12 -2.05 28.36
N GLY A 737 8.23 -2.09 27.36
CA GLY A 737 7.46 -0.94 26.90
C GLY A 737 8.32 0.20 26.32
N THR A 738 9.55 -0.01 25.88
CA THR A 738 10.35 1.04 25.22
C THR A 738 10.00 1.23 23.74
N ALA A 739 9.31 0.27 23.11
CA ALA A 739 8.70 0.45 21.79
C ALA A 739 7.17 0.54 21.91
N GLY A 740 6.54 1.29 21.01
CA GLY A 740 5.16 1.03 20.60
C GLY A 740 5.13 -0.04 19.50
N ALA A 741 3.94 -0.45 19.07
CA ALA A 741 3.76 -1.32 17.91
C ALA A 741 2.63 -0.82 17.00
N PHE A 742 2.69 -1.17 15.72
CA PHE A 742 1.58 -0.91 14.81
C PHE A 742 0.33 -1.70 15.24
N ASP A 743 -0.82 -1.04 15.35
CA ASP A 743 -2.08 -1.67 15.76
C ASP A 743 -2.75 -2.37 14.57
N VAL A 744 -2.11 -3.45 14.13
CA VAL A 744 -2.58 -4.35 13.05
C VAL A 744 -3.97 -4.91 13.39
N THR A 745 -4.27 -5.10 14.68
CA THR A 745 -5.61 -5.49 15.17
C THR A 745 -6.66 -4.45 14.79
N THR A 746 -6.41 -3.16 15.07
CA THR A 746 -7.29 -2.07 14.64
C THR A 746 -7.40 -2.00 13.11
N LYS A 747 -6.28 -2.06 12.36
CA LYS A 747 -6.28 -2.06 10.88
C LYS A 747 -7.24 -3.09 10.29
N GLY A 748 -7.15 -4.34 10.73
CA GLY A 748 -7.96 -5.44 10.18
C GLY A 748 -9.42 -5.46 10.63
N ILE A 749 -9.71 -5.08 11.88
CA ILE A 749 -11.09 -4.96 12.34
C ILE A 749 -11.78 -3.76 11.68
N LEU A 750 -11.10 -2.63 11.57
CA LEU A 750 -11.60 -1.41 10.94
C LEU A 750 -11.84 -1.61 9.43
N HIS A 751 -10.92 -2.29 8.73
CA HIS A 751 -11.13 -2.81 7.37
C HIS A 751 -12.43 -3.61 7.28
N SER A 752 -12.60 -4.63 8.12
CA SER A 752 -13.74 -5.56 8.02
C SER A 752 -15.07 -4.92 8.39
N ALA A 753 -15.10 -4.04 9.40
CA ALA A 753 -16.27 -3.29 9.83
C ALA A 753 -16.78 -2.33 8.74
N ILE A 754 -15.87 -1.57 8.12
CA ILE A 754 -16.17 -0.61 7.04
C ILE A 754 -16.45 -1.33 5.71
N GLU A 755 -15.87 -2.50 5.48
CA GLU A 755 -16.15 -3.26 4.26
C GLU A 755 -17.56 -3.86 4.28
N ARG A 756 -17.86 -4.63 5.34
CA ARG A 756 -19.06 -5.46 5.44
C ARG A 756 -20.30 -4.71 5.96
N CYS A 757 -20.14 -3.44 6.37
CA CYS A 757 -21.14 -2.69 7.14
C CYS A 757 -21.48 -3.44 8.44
N GLU A 758 -20.44 -3.61 9.27
CA GLU A 758 -20.42 -4.34 10.53
C GLU A 758 -19.79 -3.46 11.64
N TYR A 759 -20.27 -2.22 11.77
CA TYR A 759 -19.67 -1.20 12.66
C TYR A 759 -19.73 -1.56 14.15
N TRP A 760 -20.58 -2.50 14.55
CA TRP A 760 -20.63 -3.13 15.88
C TRP A 760 -19.30 -3.74 16.31
N ARG A 761 -18.50 -4.24 15.36
CA ARG A 761 -17.15 -4.80 15.64
C ARG A 761 -16.17 -3.79 16.24
N LEU A 762 -16.47 -2.49 16.17
CA LEU A 762 -15.61 -1.44 16.72
C LEU A 762 -15.81 -1.20 18.22
N SER A 763 -16.59 -2.05 18.89
CA SER A 763 -16.63 -2.20 20.35
C SER A 763 -16.32 -3.64 20.75
N ASP A 764 -15.42 -3.83 21.72
CA ASP A 764 -15.29 -5.10 22.43
C ASP A 764 -16.42 -5.30 23.46
N GLU A 765 -16.45 -6.48 24.09
CA GLU A 765 -17.41 -6.89 25.12
C GLU A 765 -17.41 -5.99 26.38
N LYS A 766 -16.41 -5.10 26.53
CA LYS A 766 -16.23 -4.19 27.66
C LYS A 766 -16.52 -2.73 27.29
N GLY A 767 -17.05 -2.48 26.09
CA GLY A 767 -17.36 -1.13 25.60
C GLY A 767 -16.14 -0.32 25.19
N LYS A 768 -15.01 -0.97 24.88
CA LYS A 768 -13.75 -0.33 24.47
C LYS A 768 -13.42 -0.62 22.99
N PRO A 769 -12.50 0.14 22.37
CA PRO A 769 -11.96 -0.24 21.07
C PRO A 769 -11.40 -1.67 21.07
N PRO A 770 -11.53 -2.42 19.96
CA PRO A 770 -11.23 -3.86 19.90
C PRO A 770 -9.76 -4.17 19.59
N GLY A 771 -8.97 -3.17 19.17
CA GLY A 771 -7.54 -3.33 18.89
C GLY A 771 -6.64 -3.10 20.10
N VAL A 772 -5.33 -2.98 19.86
CA VAL A 772 -4.32 -2.67 20.90
C VAL A 772 -4.62 -1.32 21.56
N VAL A 773 -5.16 -0.36 20.80
CA VAL A 773 -5.60 0.96 21.30
C VAL A 773 -6.65 0.88 22.43
N GLY A 774 -7.44 -0.19 22.53
CA GLY A 774 -8.39 -0.38 23.63
C GLY A 774 -7.75 -0.85 24.95
N TRP A 775 -6.52 -1.36 24.89
CA TRP A 775 -5.79 -1.93 26.03
C TRP A 775 -4.59 -1.07 26.44
N TRP A 776 -3.77 -0.61 25.48
CA TRP A 776 -2.59 0.20 25.74
C TRP A 776 -2.41 1.30 24.67
N PRO A 777 -3.27 2.34 24.66
CA PRO A 777 -3.28 3.34 23.60
C PRO A 777 -1.95 4.10 23.49
N SER A 778 -1.23 4.34 24.60
CA SER A 778 0.11 4.97 24.56
C SER A 778 1.23 4.09 23.99
N ARG A 779 0.90 2.94 23.41
CA ARG A 779 1.81 2.03 22.69
C ARG A 779 1.23 1.55 21.36
N ALA A 780 0.04 2.01 20.98
CA ALA A 780 -0.64 1.63 19.74
C ALA A 780 -0.43 2.70 18.66
N VAL A 781 0.27 2.33 17.57
CA VAL A 781 0.42 3.16 16.37
C VAL A 781 -0.64 2.74 15.36
N THR A 782 -1.75 3.47 15.32
CA THR A 782 -2.93 3.12 14.52
C THR A 782 -2.79 3.61 13.09
N PHE A 783 -2.97 2.73 12.11
CA PHE A 783 -2.85 3.03 10.67
C PHE A 783 -4.02 2.41 9.90
N ILE A 784 -4.31 2.94 8.70
CA ILE A 784 -5.28 2.32 7.78
C ILE A 784 -4.62 1.66 6.56
N GLU A 785 -3.39 2.04 6.25
CA GLU A 785 -2.61 1.54 5.11
C GLU A 785 -1.11 1.77 5.35
N ASN A 786 -0.25 0.88 4.86
CA ASN A 786 1.20 1.07 4.74
C ASN A 786 1.67 0.73 3.29
N HIS A 787 2.98 0.56 3.07
CA HIS A 787 3.49 0.21 1.74
C HIS A 787 3.18 -1.23 1.28
N ASP A 788 2.93 -2.16 2.19
CA ASP A 788 2.62 -3.56 1.88
C ASP A 788 1.12 -3.82 1.73
N THR A 789 0.34 -3.33 2.69
CA THR A 789 -1.12 -3.50 2.69
C THR A 789 -1.73 -2.73 1.53
N GLY A 790 -1.20 -1.54 1.22
CA GLY A 790 -1.61 -0.68 0.10
C GLY A 790 -0.57 -0.59 -1.01
N SER A 791 -0.32 0.64 -1.49
CA SER A 791 0.62 0.94 -2.58
C SER A 791 0.44 0.03 -3.82
N THR A 792 1.52 -0.49 -4.41
CA THR A 792 1.48 -1.48 -5.50
C THR A 792 1.48 -2.94 -5.04
N GLN A 793 2.01 -3.28 -3.86
CA GLN A 793 1.89 -4.64 -3.29
C GLN A 793 0.42 -5.03 -3.10
N GLY A 794 -0.32 -4.24 -2.31
CA GLY A 794 -1.76 -4.39 -2.12
C GLY A 794 -2.19 -5.60 -1.30
N HIS A 795 -1.33 -6.14 -0.44
CA HIS A 795 -1.59 -7.38 0.29
C HIS A 795 -2.84 -7.34 1.18
N TRP A 796 -3.27 -6.16 1.62
CA TRP A 796 -4.45 -6.01 2.49
C TRP A 796 -5.10 -4.61 2.36
N ARG A 797 -5.40 -4.19 1.13
CA ARG A 797 -5.88 -2.85 0.81
C ARG A 797 -7.10 -2.48 1.65
N PHE A 798 -7.12 -1.25 2.17
CA PHE A 798 -8.29 -0.70 2.85
C PHE A 798 -9.46 -0.55 1.85
N PRO A 799 -10.72 -0.66 2.30
CA PRO A 799 -11.88 -0.51 1.43
C PRO A 799 -11.91 0.78 0.60
N GLY A 800 -11.83 0.62 -0.72
CA GLY A 800 -11.72 1.71 -1.68
C GLY A 800 -12.88 2.70 -1.64
N GLY A 801 -12.58 4.00 -1.60
CA GLY A 801 -13.57 5.07 -1.46
C GLY A 801 -14.18 5.20 -0.05
N LYS A 802 -13.67 4.44 0.93
CA LYS A 802 -14.09 4.50 2.35
C LYS A 802 -12.93 4.91 3.27
N GLU A 803 -11.75 5.24 2.74
CA GLU A 803 -10.51 5.56 3.46
C GLU A 803 -10.70 6.70 4.47
N MET A 804 -11.50 7.72 4.11
CA MET A 804 -11.81 8.84 5.00
C MET A 804 -12.59 8.45 6.26
N GLN A 805 -13.36 7.35 6.25
CA GLN A 805 -13.94 6.81 7.49
C GLN A 805 -12.85 6.19 8.39
N GLY A 806 -11.87 5.53 7.78
CA GLY A 806 -10.69 5.04 8.49
C GLY A 806 -9.87 6.17 9.11
N TYR A 807 -9.64 7.27 8.37
CA TYR A 807 -8.96 8.45 8.90
C TYR A 807 -9.77 9.21 9.95
N ALA A 808 -11.09 9.34 9.79
CA ALA A 808 -11.97 9.90 10.82
C ALA A 808 -11.89 9.09 12.13
N TYR A 809 -11.74 7.76 12.06
CA TYR A 809 -11.44 6.93 13.21
C TYR A 809 -10.06 7.27 13.80
N ILE A 810 -8.96 6.96 13.10
CA ILE A 810 -7.61 7.00 13.71
C ILE A 810 -7.14 8.41 14.10
N LEU A 811 -7.53 9.47 13.38
CA LEU A 811 -7.11 10.83 13.69
C LEU A 811 -7.89 11.43 14.88
N THR A 812 -9.10 10.96 15.17
CA THR A 812 -9.89 11.42 16.33
C THR A 812 -9.70 10.56 17.58
N HIS A 813 -9.27 9.31 17.43
CA HIS A 813 -9.15 8.33 18.52
C HIS A 813 -7.82 8.43 19.30
N PRO A 814 -7.72 7.76 20.47
CA PRO A 814 -6.44 7.54 21.16
C PRO A 814 -5.46 6.71 20.30
N GLY A 815 -4.25 6.49 20.80
CA GLY A 815 -3.14 5.98 19.98
C GLY A 815 -2.39 7.08 19.24
N THR A 816 -1.33 6.70 18.53
CA THR A 816 -0.55 7.57 17.64
C THR A 816 -0.95 7.27 16.19
N PRO A 817 -1.68 8.16 15.49
CA PRO A 817 -2.09 7.92 14.11
C PRO A 817 -0.91 7.97 13.14
N ALA A 818 -0.85 6.99 12.25
CA ALA A 818 0.03 6.95 11.09
C ALA A 818 -0.79 7.10 9.80
N VAL A 819 -0.37 8.03 8.93
CA VAL A 819 -1.04 8.37 7.67
C VAL A 819 -0.13 8.01 6.49
N PHE A 820 -0.70 7.37 5.47
CA PHE A 820 0.06 6.80 4.36
C PHE A 820 0.34 7.81 3.24
N TYR A 821 1.56 7.78 2.66
CA TYR A 821 2.04 8.72 1.64
C TYR A 821 1.02 8.97 0.51
N ASP A 822 0.55 7.89 -0.12
CA ASP A 822 -0.33 7.95 -1.29
C ASP A 822 -1.68 8.60 -0.96
N HIS A 823 -2.08 8.60 0.32
CA HIS A 823 -3.30 9.27 0.78
C HIS A 823 -3.04 10.73 1.17
N VAL A 824 -1.89 11.04 1.77
CA VAL A 824 -1.48 12.43 2.08
C VAL A 824 -1.39 13.27 0.81
N PHE A 825 -0.85 12.72 -0.28
CA PHE A 825 -0.66 13.42 -1.55
C PHE A 825 -1.70 13.03 -2.61
N SER A 826 -2.98 13.03 -2.19
CA SER A 826 -4.15 12.75 -3.02
C SER A 826 -5.26 13.79 -2.80
N HIS A 827 -6.43 13.60 -3.42
CA HIS A 827 -7.63 14.38 -3.14
C HIS A 827 -8.07 14.34 -1.67
N TYR A 828 -7.62 13.36 -0.88
CA TYR A 828 -7.88 13.29 0.56
C TYR A 828 -7.08 14.29 1.41
N GLN A 829 -6.05 14.94 0.86
CA GLN A 829 -5.13 15.82 1.60
C GLN A 829 -5.85 16.86 2.49
N SER A 830 -6.84 17.56 1.95
CA SER A 830 -7.55 18.64 2.66
C SER A 830 -8.45 18.14 3.80
N GLU A 831 -9.06 16.96 3.66
CA GLU A 831 -9.87 16.35 4.72
C GLU A 831 -8.97 15.76 5.83
N ILE A 832 -7.86 15.13 5.45
CA ILE A 832 -6.82 14.63 6.37
C ILE A 832 -6.23 15.80 7.20
N ALA A 833 -5.83 16.90 6.53
CA ALA A 833 -5.32 18.10 7.20
C ALA A 833 -6.34 18.70 8.18
N SER A 834 -7.63 18.69 7.80
CA SER A 834 -8.71 19.18 8.65
C SER A 834 -8.90 18.32 9.92
N LEU A 835 -8.79 16.99 9.79
CA LEU A 835 -8.82 16.06 10.91
C LEU A 835 -7.57 16.18 11.81
N ILE A 836 -6.38 16.38 11.24
CA ILE A 836 -5.13 16.64 11.98
C ILE A 836 -5.24 17.96 12.76
N SER A 837 -5.71 19.03 12.13
CA SER A 837 -5.99 20.32 12.78
C SER A 837 -6.97 20.17 13.96
N LEU A 838 -8.03 19.37 13.78
CA LEU A 838 -9.02 19.08 14.82
C LEU A 838 -8.38 18.34 16.02
N ARG A 839 -7.56 17.31 15.75
CA ARG A 839 -6.80 16.59 16.79
C ARG A 839 -5.90 17.55 17.59
N ASN A 840 -5.13 18.37 16.87
CA ASN A 840 -4.11 19.26 17.43
C ASN A 840 -4.69 20.44 18.23
N ARG A 841 -5.88 20.96 17.86
CA ARG A 841 -6.55 22.04 18.62
C ARG A 841 -7.29 21.55 19.86
N ASN A 842 -7.91 20.37 19.80
CA ASN A 842 -8.57 19.75 20.97
C ASN A 842 -7.58 19.08 21.96
N LYS A 843 -6.29 19.02 21.61
CA LYS A 843 -5.25 18.33 22.39
C LYS A 843 -5.61 16.86 22.62
N ILE A 844 -6.09 16.18 21.58
CA ILE A 844 -6.27 14.73 21.58
C ILE A 844 -4.89 14.07 21.42
N HIS A 845 -4.61 13.07 22.25
CA HIS A 845 -3.30 12.46 22.40
C HIS A 845 -3.39 10.93 22.57
N CYS A 846 -2.26 10.24 22.57
CA CYS A 846 -2.19 8.78 22.66
C CYS A 846 -2.71 8.19 23.98
N ARG A 847 -3.09 9.02 24.97
CA ARG A 847 -3.71 8.62 26.24
C ARG A 847 -5.09 9.24 26.46
N SER A 848 -5.64 9.91 25.45
CA SER A 848 -7.01 10.40 25.51
C SER A 848 -7.96 9.26 25.87
N THR A 849 -9.00 9.61 26.62
CA THR A 849 -10.12 8.71 26.89
C THR A 849 -10.97 8.53 25.63
N VAL A 850 -11.66 7.39 25.53
CA VAL A 850 -12.66 7.14 24.50
C VAL A 850 -13.88 6.45 25.11
N LYS A 851 -15.05 6.99 24.80
CA LYS A 851 -16.36 6.54 25.26
C LYS A 851 -17.20 6.20 24.04
N ILE A 852 -17.33 4.91 23.73
CA ILE A 852 -18.19 4.44 22.65
C ILE A 852 -19.64 4.75 23.05
N THR A 853 -20.34 5.52 22.23
CA THR A 853 -21.75 5.89 22.46
C THR A 853 -22.70 5.10 21.58
N LYS A 854 -22.22 4.56 20.45
CA LYS A 854 -23.01 3.73 19.53
C LYS A 854 -22.11 2.76 18.76
N ALA A 855 -22.51 1.49 18.67
CA ALA A 855 -21.83 0.47 17.87
C ALA A 855 -22.86 -0.52 17.33
N GLU A 856 -23.47 -0.18 16.20
CA GLU A 856 -24.58 -0.92 15.56
C GLU A 856 -24.18 -1.43 14.17
N LYS A 857 -25.11 -2.02 13.41
CA LYS A 857 -24.81 -2.54 12.06
C LYS A 857 -24.22 -1.47 11.14
N ASP A 858 -24.86 -0.31 11.08
CA ASP A 858 -24.63 0.74 10.08
C ASP A 858 -23.97 2.01 10.64
N VAL A 859 -23.63 2.05 11.93
CA VAL A 859 -23.03 3.22 12.57
C VAL A 859 -22.15 2.84 13.77
N TYR A 860 -20.97 3.46 13.82
CA TYR A 860 -20.15 3.57 15.03
C TYR A 860 -20.02 5.04 15.41
N ALA A 861 -20.17 5.35 16.70
CA ALA A 861 -19.94 6.67 17.24
C ALA A 861 -19.27 6.60 18.62
N ALA A 862 -18.35 7.54 18.87
CA ALA A 862 -17.63 7.67 20.12
C ALA A 862 -17.34 9.14 20.46
N ILE A 863 -17.08 9.39 21.74
CA ILE A 863 -16.66 10.68 22.28
C ILE A 863 -15.26 10.51 22.90
N MET A 864 -14.35 11.45 22.62
CA MET A 864 -12.97 11.44 23.10
C MET A 864 -12.69 12.70 23.93
N ASP A 865 -12.15 12.49 25.14
CA ASP A 865 -11.90 13.49 26.20
C ASP A 865 -13.10 14.39 26.56
N ASP A 866 -14.32 13.96 26.23
CA ASP A 866 -15.52 14.81 26.21
C ASP A 866 -15.32 16.14 25.44
N LYS A 867 -14.39 16.18 24.47
CA LYS A 867 -14.12 17.35 23.60
C LYS A 867 -14.53 17.13 22.15
N VAL A 868 -14.34 15.90 21.65
CA VAL A 868 -14.58 15.54 20.24
C VAL A 868 -15.58 14.40 20.21
N ALA A 869 -16.65 14.53 19.43
CA ALA A 869 -17.52 13.41 19.08
C ALA A 869 -17.27 13.04 17.61
N MET A 870 -17.17 11.75 17.30
CA MET A 870 -16.95 11.26 15.94
C MET A 870 -17.94 10.14 15.61
N LYS A 871 -18.40 10.11 14.36
CA LYS A 871 -19.24 9.06 13.80
C LYS A 871 -18.74 8.61 12.43
N ILE A 872 -18.81 7.31 12.17
CA ILE A 872 -18.65 6.68 10.84
C ILE A 872 -19.80 5.71 10.53
N GLY A 873 -19.91 5.29 9.27
CA GLY A 873 -20.99 4.47 8.72
C GLY A 873 -22.15 5.28 8.14
N PRO A 874 -23.07 4.68 7.36
CA PRO A 874 -24.22 5.39 6.79
C PRO A 874 -25.33 5.73 7.80
N GLY A 875 -25.46 4.99 8.91
CA GLY A 875 -26.56 5.13 9.88
C GLY A 875 -26.62 6.46 10.62
N TYR A 876 -27.73 6.78 11.28
CA TYR A 876 -27.90 8.07 11.97
C TYR A 876 -27.34 8.08 13.41
N TYR A 877 -26.70 9.20 13.75
CA TYR A 877 -26.26 9.59 15.10
C TYR A 877 -25.97 11.09 15.11
N GLU A 878 -26.33 11.76 16.21
CA GLU A 878 -25.83 13.05 16.64
C GLU A 878 -25.50 12.96 18.15
N PRO A 879 -24.45 13.65 18.65
CA PRO A 879 -24.10 13.62 20.06
C PRO A 879 -25.18 14.32 20.90
N GLN A 880 -25.54 13.71 22.04
CA GLN A 880 -26.58 14.27 22.90
C GLN A 880 -26.13 15.58 23.55
N SER A 881 -26.87 16.66 23.30
CA SER A 881 -26.70 17.95 23.97
C SER A 881 -27.20 17.87 25.42
N GLY A 882 -26.34 17.39 26.32
CA GLY A 882 -26.57 17.39 27.76
C GLY A 882 -26.17 18.73 28.41
N SER A 883 -25.30 18.69 29.41
CA SER A 883 -24.64 19.87 29.98
C SER A 883 -23.66 20.57 29.04
N GLN A 884 -23.35 19.94 27.90
CA GLN A 884 -22.32 20.34 26.96
C GLN A 884 -22.94 20.48 25.57
N ARG A 885 -22.54 21.52 24.84
CA ARG A 885 -23.03 21.80 23.49
C ARG A 885 -22.03 21.26 22.47
N TRP A 886 -22.54 20.79 21.34
CA TRP A 886 -21.76 20.21 20.24
C TRP A 886 -21.96 21.01 18.96
N SER A 887 -20.89 21.53 18.38
CA SER A 887 -20.89 22.13 17.04
C SER A 887 -20.34 21.15 16.01
N LEU A 888 -21.02 20.98 14.87
CA LEU A 888 -20.50 20.18 13.75
C LEU A 888 -19.25 20.86 13.19
N ALA A 889 -18.12 20.13 13.22
CA ALA A 889 -16.82 20.63 12.80
C ALA A 889 -16.43 20.14 11.40
N LEU A 890 -16.69 18.85 11.09
CA LEU A 890 -16.38 18.21 9.81
C LEU A 890 -17.48 17.23 9.40
N GLU A 891 -17.72 17.12 8.10
CA GLU A 891 -18.65 16.17 7.49
C GLU A 891 -18.15 15.76 6.10
N GLY A 892 -18.13 14.45 5.83
CA GLY A 892 -17.74 13.88 4.55
C GLY A 892 -18.46 12.55 4.28
N SER A 893 -17.91 11.73 3.38
CA SER A 893 -18.57 10.49 2.95
C SER A 893 -18.71 9.50 4.10
N ASN A 894 -19.95 9.32 4.60
CA ASN A 894 -20.30 8.47 5.74
C ASN A 894 -19.51 8.76 7.03
N TYR A 895 -19.03 9.99 7.24
CA TYR A 895 -18.44 10.40 8.51
C TYR A 895 -18.84 11.82 8.94
N LYS A 896 -18.91 12.05 10.26
CA LYS A 896 -19.12 13.36 10.88
C LYS A 896 -18.27 13.50 12.14
N VAL A 897 -17.79 14.72 12.40
CA VAL A 897 -17.05 15.07 13.62
C VAL A 897 -17.64 16.36 14.20
N TRP A 898 -17.87 16.36 15.51
CA TRP A 898 -18.32 17.52 16.29
C TRP A 898 -17.27 17.87 17.35
N GLU A 899 -17.17 19.15 17.67
CA GLU A 899 -16.38 19.68 18.77
C GLU A 899 -17.30 20.21 19.87
N ALA A 900 -16.86 20.13 21.12
CA ALA A 900 -17.54 20.73 22.25
C ALA A 900 -17.34 22.26 22.29
N THR A 901 -18.37 22.99 22.70
CA THR A 901 -18.41 24.47 22.82
C THR A 901 -18.87 24.92 24.20
#